data_AF-A0A7S1LLK5-F1
#
_entry.id   AF-A0A7S1LLK5-F1
#
_cell.length_a   1.000
_cell.length_b   1.000
_cell.length_c   1.000
_cell.angle_alpha   90.00
_cell.angle_beta   90.00
_cell.angle_gamma   90.00
#
_symmetry.space_group_name_H-M   'P 1'
#
loop_
_entity.id
_entity.type
_entity.pdbx_description
1 polymer ?
#
loop_
_entity_poly.entity_id
_entity_poly.type
_entity_poly.pdbx_seq_one_letter_code
_entity_poly.pdbx_strand_id
1 'polypeptide(L)'
;MSSSADLVQHATERLEAYKSPSRTVQIKRLTQQHGLSDEVQLALRLLSPDHLKEILAGGEDLRQKLAEVSDKDGLMRSLISMLDPDVEALVSGLQAMEGEEAADAGAEDGGAQDAGAQSSLETLSGDELLAEAQRRLEANKSATSAAAIKKFARDHELGDEVQLALRMLDRANLEELLAGEADIQQKFAQVGDRDELMLSLVSALDADVVGLVKGLQALEQQENAATSTTSAGAAEVPAEPSAEELVAEAERRLAANKTATSVAAISRFAQDYQLSESVQLALRLLDTAKLEELLAGEDELQQKFAEVADRDRLMMSLIAMLDSEVESLVSGLQQVEQGQGGQQENGDLVSEAQRRLESNKTPVSDMQVKKLTQDHGLSEEVQLALRLLAPDHLKELVAGGKELQRKLQQVPDRNKTMLDLVEMLDPDVDRLVKGLMHLDQAGAPGPTTVSKAPAVPAGKGQSKGAGKKGAAPTTNKAGSVAPPSSKAPPAKRGADGQADGWADWGGDSKRQKGGEGDGGWNGWQDSGRKGGGDSWKGSGDSWNKGNGGGDGWGKGKKGGGDTWSKGKGGGDSWNKGKGGDSWSKGKGGGDGWNKGKGGDSWSKGKGGGDGWDSGKGGGDSWKGADSWNSGSWKSDGDSWKSGGDAWKNEGVWSSKPANGHAEQRAPKPAGDRAVVPPKVAPVPPKNAPVCPKADGGSGGPKKKPKCMICKGDHRAADCPKMK
;
A
#
# COMPACT_ATOMS: atom_id res chain seq x y z
N MET A 1 31.73 44.45 33.68
CA MET A 1 31.44 43.07 33.28
C MET A 1 29.94 42.94 33.36
N SER A 2 29.26 42.98 32.23
CA SER A 2 27.85 42.59 32.18
C SER A 2 27.79 41.16 32.72
N SER A 3 26.83 40.85 33.59
CA SER A 3 26.67 39.48 34.07
C SER A 3 26.44 38.58 32.86
N SER A 4 26.92 37.33 32.91
CA SER A 4 26.68 36.39 31.80
C SER A 4 25.17 36.25 31.53
N ALA A 5 24.35 36.35 32.58
CA ALA A 5 22.90 36.43 32.50
C ALA A 5 22.41 37.65 31.68
N ASP A 6 23.05 38.81 31.83
CA ASP A 6 22.67 40.02 31.08
C ASP A 6 23.01 39.87 29.59
N LEU A 7 24.10 39.18 29.25
CA LEU A 7 24.48 38.91 27.87
C LEU A 7 23.48 37.96 27.19
N VAL A 8 23.10 36.87 27.87
CA VAL A 8 22.09 35.93 27.36
C VAL A 8 20.74 36.60 27.21
N GLN A 9 20.32 37.40 28.19
CA GLN A 9 19.07 38.15 28.13
C GLN A 9 19.07 39.14 26.95
N HIS A 10 20.15 39.90 26.77
CA HIS A 10 20.28 40.86 25.67
C HIS A 10 20.30 40.17 24.29
N ALA A 11 20.99 39.03 24.16
CA ALA A 11 20.96 38.25 22.93
C ALA A 11 19.55 37.72 22.62
N THR A 12 18.84 37.23 23.64
CA THR A 12 17.47 36.72 23.51
C THR A 12 16.51 37.82 23.08
N GLU A 13 16.56 38.99 23.72
CA GLU A 13 15.72 40.13 23.38
C GLU A 13 15.93 40.59 21.92
N ARG A 14 17.18 40.63 21.43
CA ARG A 14 17.46 40.97 20.02
C ARG A 14 16.96 39.89 19.07
N LEU A 15 17.13 38.60 19.40
CA LEU A 15 16.62 37.51 18.58
C LEU A 15 15.09 37.55 18.45
N GLU A 16 14.38 37.84 19.53
CA GLU A 16 12.92 37.99 19.52
C GLU A 16 12.48 39.22 18.75
N ALA A 17 13.10 40.38 18.99
CA ALA A 17 12.80 41.64 18.31
C ALA A 17 12.96 41.54 16.79
N TYR A 18 13.88 40.68 16.34
CA TYR A 18 14.25 40.55 14.93
C TYR A 18 13.77 39.25 14.27
N LYS A 19 12.93 38.48 14.96
CA LYS A 19 12.40 37.21 14.46
C LYS A 19 11.48 37.47 13.27
N SER A 20 11.95 37.12 12.07
CA SER A 20 11.15 37.13 10.84
C SER A 20 11.44 35.88 10.02
N PRO A 21 10.42 35.10 9.60
CA PRO A 21 10.62 33.90 8.81
C PRO A 21 11.41 34.15 7.52
N SER A 22 11.11 35.26 6.83
CA SER A 22 11.82 35.66 5.61
C SER A 22 13.32 35.91 5.87
N ARG A 23 13.63 36.54 7.00
CA ARG A 23 15.01 36.79 7.44
C ARG A 23 15.76 35.49 7.74
N THR A 24 15.12 34.55 8.44
CA THR A 24 15.74 33.25 8.77
C THR A 24 16.11 32.47 7.52
N VAL A 25 15.22 32.45 6.52
CA VAL A 25 15.48 31.79 5.22
C VAL A 25 16.62 32.48 4.46
N GLN A 26 16.68 33.82 4.46
CA GLN A 26 17.76 34.56 3.81
C GLN A 26 19.12 34.30 4.46
N ILE A 27 19.18 34.30 5.79
CA ILE A 27 20.40 33.99 6.54
C ILE A 27 20.84 32.55 6.28
N LYS A 28 19.92 31.57 6.39
CA LYS A 28 20.21 30.14 6.15
C LYS A 28 20.72 29.91 4.73
N ARG A 29 20.12 30.57 3.73
CA ARG A 29 20.58 30.50 2.34
C ARG A 29 21.99 31.08 2.18
N LEU A 30 22.29 32.20 2.82
CA LEU A 30 23.61 32.83 2.76
C LEU A 30 24.67 31.94 3.44
N THR A 31 24.38 31.40 4.62
CA THR A 31 25.30 30.53 5.37
C THR A 31 25.56 29.23 4.62
N GLN A 32 24.51 28.59 4.09
CA GLN A 32 24.64 27.38 3.29
C GLN A 32 25.38 27.61 1.96
N GLN A 33 25.11 28.73 1.27
CA GLN A 33 25.76 29.03 0.00
C GLN A 33 27.27 29.24 0.14
N HIS A 34 27.72 29.77 1.28
CA HIS A 34 29.12 30.09 1.50
C HIS A 34 29.87 29.11 2.40
N GLY A 35 29.15 28.20 3.09
CA GLY A 35 29.69 27.28 4.07
C GLY A 35 30.19 28.03 5.31
N LEU A 36 29.37 28.92 5.85
CA LEU A 36 29.67 29.69 7.06
C LEU A 36 29.32 28.89 8.32
N SER A 37 30.06 29.12 9.42
CA SER A 37 29.80 28.45 10.70
C SER A 37 28.50 28.90 11.37
N ASP A 38 28.00 28.08 12.30
CA ASP A 38 26.79 28.37 13.08
C ASP A 38 26.93 29.64 13.94
N GLU A 39 28.16 29.97 14.33
CA GLU A 39 28.47 31.19 15.08
C GLU A 39 28.22 32.44 14.22
N VAL A 40 28.64 32.40 12.96
CA VAL A 40 28.36 33.47 11.98
C VAL A 40 26.86 33.53 11.69
N GLN A 41 26.19 32.38 11.62
CA GLN A 41 24.74 32.31 11.48
C GLN A 41 24.01 32.98 12.65
N LEU A 42 24.46 32.73 13.89
CA LEU A 42 23.92 33.37 15.10
C LEU A 42 24.17 34.87 15.08
N ALA A 43 25.39 35.30 14.72
CA ALA A 43 25.76 36.71 14.58
C ALA A 43 24.86 37.42 13.55
N LEU A 44 24.61 36.80 12.40
CA LEU A 44 23.71 37.32 11.37
C LEU A 44 22.25 37.41 11.84
N ARG A 45 21.81 36.56 12.78
CA ARG A 45 20.46 36.63 13.38
C ARG A 45 20.33 37.76 14.40
N LEU A 46 21.41 38.11 15.10
CA LEU A 46 21.45 39.18 16.09
C LEU A 46 21.55 40.60 15.50
N LEU A 47 21.98 40.73 14.23
CA LEU A 47 22.10 42.02 13.55
C LEU A 47 20.78 42.80 13.46
N SER A 48 20.85 44.13 13.36
CA SER A 48 19.68 44.93 12.99
C SER A 48 19.17 44.57 11.57
N PRO A 49 17.87 44.71 11.27
CA PRO A 49 17.34 44.40 9.95
C PRO A 49 17.95 45.28 8.84
N ASP A 50 18.43 46.48 9.16
CA ASP A 50 19.05 47.37 8.19
C ASP A 50 20.50 46.96 7.89
N HIS A 51 21.26 46.52 8.89
CA HIS A 51 22.61 45.96 8.68
C HIS A 51 22.56 44.65 7.90
N LEU A 52 21.56 43.79 8.17
CA LEU A 52 21.39 42.58 7.37
C LEU A 52 21.06 42.89 5.91
N LYS A 53 20.20 43.89 5.65
CA LYS A 53 19.93 44.34 4.27
C LYS A 53 21.18 44.87 3.59
N GLU A 54 22.05 45.56 4.31
CA GLU A 54 23.33 46.05 3.76
C GLU A 54 24.26 44.89 3.36
N ILE A 55 24.39 43.86 4.20
CA ILE A 55 25.15 42.65 3.88
C ILE A 55 24.56 41.94 2.64
N LEU A 56 23.23 41.80 2.59
CA LEU A 56 22.54 41.15 1.46
C LEU A 56 22.62 41.99 0.18
N ALA A 57 22.60 43.33 0.29
CA ALA A 57 22.77 44.25 -0.84
C ALA A 57 24.19 44.20 -1.40
N GLY A 58 25.19 43.91 -0.56
CA GLY A 58 26.57 43.64 -0.99
C GLY A 58 26.69 42.43 -1.93
N GLY A 59 25.70 41.53 -1.94
CA GLY A 59 25.42 40.57 -3.00
C GLY A 59 26.66 39.95 -3.65
N GLU A 60 26.90 40.29 -4.92
CA GLU A 60 27.97 39.73 -5.76
C GLU A 60 29.38 40.09 -5.27
N ASP A 61 29.59 41.31 -4.76
CA ASP A 61 30.88 41.75 -4.22
C ASP A 61 31.26 40.95 -2.97
N LEU A 62 30.28 40.67 -2.10
CA LEU A 62 30.48 39.83 -0.92
C LEU A 62 30.81 38.39 -1.32
N ARG A 63 30.12 37.85 -2.34
CA ARG A 63 30.42 36.51 -2.88
C ARG A 63 31.83 36.41 -3.43
N GLN A 64 32.28 37.41 -4.17
CA GLN A 64 33.63 37.44 -4.73
C GLN A 64 34.69 37.48 -3.62
N LYS A 65 34.50 38.33 -2.60
CA LYS A 65 35.43 38.41 -1.45
C LYS A 65 35.45 37.14 -0.62
N LEU A 66 34.30 36.51 -0.39
CA LEU A 66 34.21 35.21 0.31
C LEU A 66 34.82 34.05 -0.49
N ALA A 67 34.92 34.17 -1.81
CA ALA A 67 35.61 33.18 -2.64
C ALA A 67 37.15 33.37 -2.63
N GLU A 68 37.63 34.59 -2.40
CA GLU A 68 39.06 34.92 -2.37
C GLU A 68 39.71 34.62 -1.01
N VAL A 69 38.96 34.75 0.08
CA VAL A 69 39.48 34.56 1.45
C VAL A 69 39.32 33.11 1.90
N SER A 70 40.38 32.53 2.48
CA SER A 70 40.38 31.15 3.00
C SER A 70 39.58 31.00 4.30
N ASP A 71 39.64 32.01 5.17
CA ASP A 71 38.86 32.10 6.40
C ASP A 71 37.61 32.96 6.19
N LYS A 72 36.56 32.31 5.69
CA LYS A 72 35.28 32.97 5.40
C LYS A 72 34.59 33.46 6.67
N ASP A 73 34.70 32.68 7.76
CA ASP A 73 34.06 33.01 9.03
C ASP A 73 34.74 34.23 9.66
N GLY A 74 36.07 34.31 9.60
CA GLY A 74 36.83 35.49 10.02
C GLY A 74 36.45 36.75 9.25
N LEU A 75 36.30 36.66 7.91
CA LEU A 75 35.86 37.81 7.10
C LEU A 75 34.44 38.24 7.48
N MET A 76 33.51 37.30 7.63
CA MET A 76 32.13 37.61 8.02
C MET A 76 32.05 38.21 9.41
N ARG A 77 32.77 37.66 10.40
CA ARG A 77 32.85 38.23 11.75
C ARG A 77 33.38 39.67 11.71
N SER A 78 34.41 39.94 10.89
CA SER A 78 34.95 41.31 10.72
C SER A 78 33.95 42.27 10.10
N LEU A 79 33.16 41.84 9.11
CA LEU A 79 32.09 42.66 8.53
C LEU A 79 30.96 42.92 9.53
N ILE A 80 30.58 41.93 10.32
CA ILE A 80 29.55 42.06 11.36
C ILE A 80 30.03 43.01 12.46
N SER A 81 31.27 42.87 12.91
CA SER A 81 31.92 43.77 13.88
C SER A 81 31.93 45.23 13.39
N MET A 82 32.17 45.45 12.10
CA MET A 82 32.17 46.78 11.49
C MET A 82 30.77 47.42 11.45
N LEU A 83 29.72 46.61 11.28
CA LEU A 83 28.33 47.09 11.22
C LEU A 83 27.69 47.23 12.62
N ASP A 84 27.95 46.28 13.52
CA ASP A 84 27.36 46.22 14.85
C ASP A 84 28.35 45.56 15.85
N PRO A 85 29.23 46.34 16.50
CA PRO A 85 30.24 45.80 17.41
C PRO A 85 29.62 45.13 18.64
N ASP A 86 28.38 45.49 19.00
CA ASP A 86 27.68 44.87 20.13
C ASP A 86 27.30 43.41 19.83
N VAL A 87 27.04 43.07 18.56
CA VAL A 87 26.78 41.68 18.16
C VAL A 87 28.02 40.81 18.32
N GLU A 88 29.20 41.32 17.97
CA GLU A 88 30.46 40.58 18.15
C GLU A 88 30.74 40.33 19.65
N ALA A 89 30.49 41.32 20.50
CA ALA A 89 30.63 41.18 21.95
C ALA A 89 29.65 40.13 22.52
N LEU A 90 28.41 40.09 22.02
CA LEU A 90 27.41 39.10 22.42
C LEU A 90 27.81 37.68 22.00
N VAL A 91 28.20 37.49 20.75
CA VAL A 91 28.57 36.16 20.22
C VAL A 91 29.84 35.65 20.89
N SER A 92 30.84 36.51 21.10
CA SER A 92 32.07 36.14 21.82
C SER A 92 31.79 35.81 23.29
N GLY A 93 30.87 36.55 23.93
CA GLY A 93 30.45 36.28 25.31
C GLY A 93 29.72 34.95 25.47
N LEU A 94 28.80 34.63 24.55
CA LEU A 94 28.09 33.34 24.54
C LEU A 94 29.05 32.18 24.27
N GLN A 95 30.00 32.35 23.35
CA GLN A 95 31.02 31.34 23.05
C GLN A 95 31.97 31.10 24.23
N ALA A 96 32.33 32.15 24.98
CA ALA A 96 33.14 32.00 26.19
C ALA A 96 32.41 31.21 27.29
N MET A 97 31.09 31.39 27.43
CA MET A 97 30.30 30.65 28.40
C MET A 97 30.20 29.16 28.05
N GLU A 98 30.01 28.83 26.78
CA GLU A 98 29.99 27.43 26.30
C GLU A 98 31.34 26.73 26.52
N GLY A 99 32.45 27.49 26.41
CA GLY A 99 33.78 27.00 26.71
C GLY A 99 34.08 26.79 28.20
N GLU A 100 33.48 27.57 29.10
CA GLU A 100 33.70 27.44 30.55
C GLU A 100 32.94 26.24 31.16
N GLU A 101 31.73 25.92 30.69
CA GLU A 101 31.01 24.72 31.16
C GLU A 101 31.73 23.41 30.80
N ALA A 102 32.49 23.39 29.70
CA ALA A 102 33.28 22.24 29.31
C ALA A 102 34.56 22.04 30.17
N ALA A 103 35.02 23.07 30.89
CA ALA A 103 36.27 23.00 31.66
C ALA A 103 36.09 22.56 33.12
N ASP A 104 34.89 22.70 33.71
CA ASP A 104 34.61 22.34 35.12
C ASP A 104 34.13 20.88 35.30
N ALA A 105 33.88 20.16 34.22
CA ALA A 105 33.48 18.74 34.23
C ALA A 105 34.65 17.74 34.40
N GLY A 106 35.89 18.22 34.60
CA GLY A 106 37.11 17.43 34.43
C GLY A 106 37.73 16.78 35.68
N ALA A 107 37.04 16.71 36.83
CA ALA A 107 37.67 16.25 38.08
C ALA A 107 36.83 15.28 38.93
N GLU A 108 36.21 14.25 38.35
CA GLU A 108 35.99 13.00 39.10
C GLU A 108 36.31 11.75 38.26
N ASP A 109 37.05 10.86 38.92
CA ASP A 109 37.75 9.67 38.49
C ASP A 109 36.81 8.48 38.31
N GLY A 110 36.95 7.73 37.21
CA GLY A 110 36.50 6.33 37.16
C GLY A 110 35.40 5.94 36.15
N GLY A 111 35.66 6.16 34.85
CA GLY A 111 35.44 5.16 33.79
C GLY A 111 34.01 4.63 33.51
N ALA A 112 33.34 5.27 32.55
CA ALA A 112 32.68 4.61 31.42
C ALA A 112 32.43 5.66 30.34
N GLN A 113 32.69 5.31 29.09
CA GLN A 113 32.93 6.22 27.97
C GLN A 113 31.75 7.15 27.68
N ASP A 114 32.05 8.44 27.73
CA ASP A 114 31.25 9.58 27.28
C ASP A 114 31.29 9.68 25.75
N ALA A 115 30.12 9.59 25.13
CA ALA A 115 29.88 9.86 23.72
C ALA A 115 28.58 10.67 23.60
N GLY A 116 28.71 11.98 23.73
CA GLY A 116 28.11 12.98 22.84
C GLY A 116 26.59 13.01 22.76
N ALA A 117 25.98 13.99 23.46
CA ALA A 117 24.69 14.60 23.18
C ALA A 117 23.70 13.71 22.41
N GLN A 118 23.45 12.50 22.91
CA GLN A 118 22.39 11.67 22.39
C GLN A 118 21.09 12.37 22.76
N SER A 119 20.30 12.64 21.72
CA SER A 119 18.95 13.22 21.78
C SER A 119 18.24 12.74 23.05
N SER A 120 17.75 13.69 23.85
CA SER A 120 17.03 13.41 25.11
C SER A 120 15.79 12.52 24.95
N LEU A 121 15.48 12.08 23.72
CA LEU A 121 14.44 11.11 23.41
C LEU A 121 14.81 9.66 23.72
N GLU A 122 16.08 9.26 23.79
CA GLU A 122 16.42 7.84 24.06
C GLU A 122 16.00 7.38 25.48
N THR A 123 15.71 8.32 26.37
CA THR A 123 15.22 8.05 27.73
C THR A 123 13.71 8.08 27.89
N LEU A 124 12.95 8.43 26.84
CA LEU A 124 11.49 8.48 26.94
C LEU A 124 10.91 7.06 26.98
N SER A 125 9.99 6.84 27.92
CA SER A 125 9.22 5.61 27.97
C SER A 125 8.34 5.45 26.71
N GLY A 126 7.94 4.22 26.39
CA GLY A 126 7.10 3.95 25.20
C GLY A 126 5.81 4.78 25.17
N ASP A 127 5.20 5.01 26.34
CA ASP A 127 4.01 5.85 26.48
C ASP A 127 4.30 7.34 26.20
N GLU A 128 5.46 7.83 26.61
CA GLU A 128 5.88 9.22 26.35
C GLU A 128 6.21 9.44 24.87
N LEU A 129 6.84 8.44 24.20
CA LEU A 129 7.07 8.47 22.75
C LEU A 129 5.75 8.55 21.98
N LEU A 130 4.75 7.74 22.36
CA LEU A 130 3.42 7.74 21.75
C LEU A 130 2.69 9.07 21.98
N ALA A 131 2.73 9.60 23.22
CA ALA A 131 2.10 10.87 23.54
C ALA A 131 2.71 12.05 22.76
N GLU A 132 4.04 12.08 22.64
CA GLU A 132 4.75 13.11 21.88
C GLU A 132 4.47 12.98 20.37
N ALA A 133 4.51 11.78 19.82
CA ALA A 133 4.16 11.54 18.42
C ALA A 133 2.72 11.97 18.11
N GLN A 134 1.76 11.61 18.97
CA GLN A 134 0.36 12.02 18.82
C GLN A 134 0.19 13.54 18.88
N ARG A 135 0.89 14.22 19.82
CA ARG A 135 0.88 15.68 19.93
C ARG A 135 1.32 16.35 18.62
N ARG A 136 2.40 15.86 18.00
CA ARG A 136 2.91 16.40 16.72
C ARG A 136 1.99 16.10 15.54
N LEU A 137 1.39 14.91 15.51
CA LEU A 137 0.38 14.55 14.50
C LEU A 137 -0.86 15.42 14.59
N GLU A 138 -1.33 15.73 15.81
CA GLU A 138 -2.47 16.62 16.03
C GLU A 138 -2.15 18.06 15.61
N ALA A 139 -0.93 18.54 15.89
CA ALA A 139 -0.48 19.85 15.45
C ALA A 139 -0.47 20.01 13.92
N ASN A 140 -0.26 18.91 13.18
CA ASN A 140 -0.20 18.88 11.72
C ASN A 140 -1.43 18.28 11.03
N LYS A 141 -2.54 18.10 11.74
CA LYS A 141 -3.78 17.45 11.26
C LYS A 141 -4.57 18.27 10.20
N SER A 142 -3.93 19.20 9.51
CA SER A 142 -4.56 19.95 8.42
C SER A 142 -4.82 19.02 7.23
N ALA A 143 -6.03 19.09 6.66
CA ALA A 143 -6.37 18.36 5.43
C ALA A 143 -5.45 18.75 4.26
N THR A 144 -4.98 20.00 4.24
CA THR A 144 -4.07 20.51 3.20
C THR A 144 -2.66 19.92 3.33
N SER A 145 -2.10 19.86 4.55
CA SER A 145 -0.78 19.24 4.76
C SER A 145 -0.84 17.73 4.51
N ALA A 146 -1.89 17.05 4.98
CA ALA A 146 -2.08 15.62 4.75
C ALA A 146 -2.18 15.29 3.24
N ALA A 147 -2.91 16.09 2.47
CA ALA A 147 -3.01 15.92 1.01
C ALA A 147 -1.68 16.20 0.30
N ALA A 148 -0.95 17.24 0.72
CA ALA A 148 0.36 17.57 0.16
C ALA A 148 1.39 16.47 0.44
N ILE A 149 1.46 15.97 1.68
CA ILE A 149 2.36 14.87 2.07
C ILE A 149 2.00 13.61 1.28
N LYS A 150 0.73 13.25 1.17
CA LYS A 150 0.29 12.04 0.44
C LYS A 150 0.60 12.13 -1.06
N LYS A 151 0.48 13.32 -1.65
CA LYS A 151 0.87 13.56 -3.04
C LYS A 151 2.39 13.44 -3.19
N PHE A 152 3.16 14.13 -2.35
CA PHE A 152 4.62 14.12 -2.37
C PHE A 152 5.19 12.70 -2.20
N ALA A 153 4.67 11.92 -1.25
CA ALA A 153 5.08 10.54 -1.04
C ALA A 153 4.74 9.64 -2.23
N ARG A 154 3.59 9.84 -2.87
CA ARG A 154 3.21 9.11 -4.08
C ARG A 154 4.10 9.45 -5.27
N ASP A 155 4.38 10.73 -5.47
CA ASP A 155 5.16 11.22 -6.62
C ASP A 155 6.63 10.77 -6.53
N HIS A 156 7.10 10.38 -5.34
CA HIS A 156 8.47 9.93 -5.08
C HIS A 156 8.62 8.48 -4.63
N GLU A 157 7.52 7.73 -4.53
CA GLU A 157 7.47 6.34 -4.07
C GLU A 157 8.10 6.16 -2.67
N LEU A 158 7.79 7.07 -1.75
CA LEU A 158 8.33 7.06 -0.39
C LEU A 158 7.56 6.09 0.51
N GLY A 159 8.30 5.37 1.36
CA GLY A 159 7.75 4.45 2.35
C GLY A 159 6.87 5.12 3.41
N ASP A 160 6.11 4.31 4.13
CA ASP A 160 5.17 4.79 5.16
C ASP A 160 5.89 5.44 6.36
N GLU A 161 7.12 5.01 6.64
CA GLU A 161 8.01 5.59 7.66
C GLU A 161 8.30 7.07 7.37
N VAL A 162 8.64 7.39 6.12
CA VAL A 162 8.89 8.76 5.67
C VAL A 162 7.59 9.57 5.68
N GLN A 163 6.47 8.96 5.29
CA GLN A 163 5.16 9.63 5.38
C GLN A 163 4.78 9.99 6.82
N LEU A 164 5.05 9.10 7.78
CA LEU A 164 4.83 9.36 9.20
C LEU A 164 5.75 10.49 9.69
N ALA A 165 7.04 10.44 9.34
CA ALA A 165 8.00 11.49 9.67
C ALA A 165 7.56 12.87 9.13
N LEU A 166 7.12 12.93 7.88
CA LEU A 166 6.62 14.17 7.25
C LEU A 166 5.35 14.70 7.93
N ARG A 167 4.49 13.83 8.49
CA ARG A 167 3.30 14.26 9.25
C ARG A 167 3.64 14.77 10.64
N MET A 168 4.77 14.37 11.21
CA MET A 168 5.24 14.78 12.53
C MET A 168 6.10 16.05 12.49
N LEU A 169 6.61 16.44 11.32
CA LEU A 169 7.36 17.68 11.15
C LEU A 169 6.52 18.92 11.38
N ASP A 170 7.05 19.90 12.12
CA ASP A 170 6.41 21.21 12.27
C ASP A 170 6.02 21.83 10.91
N ARG A 171 4.87 22.50 10.88
CA ARG A 171 4.32 23.10 9.65
C ARG A 171 5.33 23.97 8.89
N ALA A 172 6.16 24.73 9.59
CA ALA A 172 7.19 25.56 8.98
C ALA A 172 8.26 24.73 8.26
N ASN A 173 8.71 23.63 8.87
CA ASN A 173 9.70 22.72 8.31
C ASN A 173 9.10 21.92 7.14
N LEU A 174 7.83 21.52 7.23
CA LEU A 174 7.11 20.87 6.14
C LEU A 174 6.95 21.80 4.92
N GLU A 175 6.58 23.07 5.15
CA GLU A 175 6.47 24.06 4.06
C GLU A 175 7.85 24.37 3.44
N GLU A 176 8.92 24.43 4.23
CA GLU A 176 10.31 24.56 3.72
C GLU A 176 10.71 23.37 2.84
N LEU A 177 10.41 22.16 3.30
CA LEU A 177 10.71 20.92 2.58
C LEU A 177 9.92 20.81 1.27
N LEU A 178 8.62 21.10 1.29
CA LEU A 178 7.78 21.10 0.09
C LEU A 178 8.16 22.20 -0.90
N ALA A 179 8.60 23.37 -0.42
CA ALA A 179 9.12 24.43 -1.30
C ALA A 179 10.44 24.03 -1.99
N GLY A 180 11.22 23.15 -1.37
CA GLY A 180 12.47 22.59 -1.89
C GLY A 180 12.30 21.36 -2.79
N GLU A 181 11.07 20.97 -3.16
CA GLU A 181 10.78 19.74 -3.90
C GLU A 181 11.63 19.55 -5.17
N ALA A 182 11.89 20.61 -5.93
CA ALA A 182 12.70 20.53 -7.16
C ALA A 182 14.16 20.10 -6.89
N ASP A 183 14.76 20.59 -5.79
CA ASP A 183 16.12 20.24 -5.41
C ASP A 183 16.18 18.80 -4.86
N ILE A 184 15.13 18.38 -4.14
CA ILE A 184 14.99 17.02 -3.63
C ILE A 184 14.86 16.02 -4.80
N GLN A 185 14.05 16.35 -5.81
CA GLN A 185 13.93 15.55 -7.04
C GLN A 185 15.27 15.35 -7.75
N GLN A 186 16.09 16.41 -7.83
CA GLN A 186 17.42 16.30 -8.42
C GLN A 186 18.35 15.38 -7.62
N LYS A 187 18.22 15.37 -6.28
CA LYS A 187 19.00 14.48 -5.41
C LYS A 187 18.51 13.03 -5.48
N PHE A 188 17.21 12.78 -5.63
CA PHE A 188 16.68 11.42 -5.83
C PHE A 188 17.20 10.74 -7.09
N ALA A 189 17.57 11.50 -8.11
CA ALA A 189 18.22 10.93 -9.30
C ALA A 189 19.65 10.40 -9.02
N GLN A 190 20.27 10.80 -7.91
CA GLN A 190 21.66 10.47 -7.56
C GLN A 190 21.77 9.40 -6.46
N VAL A 191 20.75 9.24 -5.63
CA VAL A 191 20.75 8.33 -4.48
C VAL A 191 19.92 7.07 -4.77
N GLY A 192 20.44 5.91 -4.38
CA GLY A 192 19.76 4.62 -4.60
C GLY A 192 18.58 4.36 -3.65
N ASP A 193 18.69 4.82 -2.41
CA ASP A 193 17.62 4.74 -1.41
C ASP A 193 17.02 6.14 -1.16
N ARG A 194 15.79 6.32 -1.61
CA ARG A 194 15.07 7.59 -1.48
C ARG A 194 14.58 7.82 -0.05
N ASP A 195 14.24 6.75 0.66
CA ASP A 195 13.70 6.83 2.02
C ASP A 195 14.81 7.25 2.98
N GLU A 196 16.02 6.72 2.82
CA GLU A 196 17.19 7.12 3.61
C GLU A 196 17.56 8.59 3.41
N LEU A 197 17.55 9.08 2.15
CA LEU A 197 17.80 10.49 1.85
C LEU A 197 16.73 11.38 2.49
N MET A 198 15.46 10.98 2.43
CA MET A 198 14.37 11.75 3.03
C MET A 198 14.46 11.79 4.54
N LEU A 199 14.73 10.65 5.20
CA LEU A 199 14.94 10.62 6.64
C LEU A 199 16.16 11.46 7.05
N SER A 200 17.21 11.51 6.23
CA SER A 200 18.36 12.41 6.46
C SER A 200 17.96 13.89 6.35
N LEU A 201 17.14 14.27 5.36
CA LEU A 201 16.63 15.64 5.23
C LEU A 201 15.69 16.01 6.39
N VAL A 202 14.80 15.09 6.78
CA VAL A 202 13.93 15.28 7.95
C VAL A 202 14.79 15.42 9.21
N SER A 203 15.81 14.58 9.40
CA SER A 203 16.73 14.68 10.53
C SER A 203 17.48 16.01 10.58
N ALA A 204 17.78 16.61 9.42
CA ALA A 204 18.43 17.91 9.35
C ALA A 204 17.48 19.09 9.68
N LEU A 205 16.17 18.88 9.54
CA LEU A 205 15.15 19.86 9.92
C LEU A 205 14.70 19.67 11.38
N ASP A 206 14.56 18.42 11.81
CA ASP A 206 14.08 18.02 13.12
C ASP A 206 14.57 16.58 13.45
N ALA A 207 15.66 16.49 14.22
CA ALA A 207 16.25 15.20 14.60
C ALA A 207 15.32 14.37 15.50
N ASP A 208 14.47 15.03 16.28
CA ASP A 208 13.57 14.38 17.23
C ASP A 208 12.48 13.57 16.51
N VAL A 209 12.02 14.05 15.35
CA VAL A 209 11.05 13.31 14.52
C VAL A 209 11.60 11.97 14.07
N VAL A 210 12.86 11.91 13.65
CA VAL A 210 13.48 10.65 13.21
C VAL A 210 13.68 9.71 14.41
N GLY A 211 14.03 10.25 15.58
CA GLY A 211 14.06 9.50 16.84
C GLY A 211 12.70 8.90 17.20
N LEU A 212 11.62 9.69 17.10
CA LEU A 212 10.26 9.25 17.37
C LEU A 212 9.80 8.16 16.40
N VAL A 213 10.03 8.32 15.09
CA VAL A 213 9.62 7.32 14.08
C VAL A 213 10.35 6.00 14.30
N LYS A 214 11.66 6.03 14.57
CA LYS A 214 12.42 4.82 14.90
C LYS A 214 11.95 4.19 16.22
N GLY A 215 11.63 5.01 17.23
CA GLY A 215 11.08 4.54 18.50
C GLY A 215 9.73 3.85 18.34
N LEU A 216 8.81 4.42 17.55
CA LEU A 216 7.52 3.81 17.24
C LEU A 216 7.67 2.50 16.45
N GLN A 217 8.59 2.46 15.48
CA GLN A 217 8.86 1.24 14.73
C GLN A 217 9.46 0.14 15.62
N ALA A 218 10.32 0.50 16.57
CA ALA A 218 10.86 -0.45 17.55
C ALA A 218 9.75 -0.98 18.49
N LEU A 219 8.82 -0.13 18.92
CA LEU A 219 7.65 -0.55 19.70
C LEU A 219 6.74 -1.49 18.91
N GLU A 220 6.47 -1.19 17.64
CA GLU A 220 5.68 -2.05 16.76
C GLU A 220 6.37 -3.40 16.51
N GLN A 221 7.69 -3.41 16.30
CA GLN A 221 8.46 -4.65 16.19
C GLN A 221 8.45 -5.45 17.50
N GLN A 222 8.51 -4.77 18.65
CA GLN A 222 8.43 -5.40 19.96
C GLN A 222 7.04 -5.96 20.23
N GLU A 223 5.98 -5.26 19.84
CA GLU A 223 4.60 -5.73 19.93
C GLU A 223 4.40 -6.93 19.02
N ASN A 224 4.83 -6.87 17.76
CA ASN A 224 4.79 -8.00 16.83
C ASN A 224 5.59 -9.22 17.34
N ALA A 225 6.74 -8.99 17.97
CA ALA A 225 7.54 -10.04 18.61
C ALA A 225 6.87 -10.59 19.89
N ALA A 226 6.17 -9.74 20.64
CA ALA A 226 5.43 -10.14 21.84
C ALA A 226 4.15 -10.91 21.48
N THR A 227 3.43 -10.50 20.45
CA THR A 227 2.26 -11.22 19.91
C THR A 227 2.65 -12.54 19.29
N SER A 228 3.84 -12.65 18.67
CA SER A 228 4.34 -13.94 18.18
C SER A 228 4.81 -14.88 19.30
N THR A 229 5.06 -14.37 20.51
CA THR A 229 5.61 -15.17 21.63
C THR A 229 4.58 -15.42 22.77
N THR A 230 3.44 -14.72 22.78
CA THR A 230 2.50 -14.72 23.90
C THR A 230 1.07 -15.10 23.50
N SER A 231 0.88 -16.15 22.70
CA SER A 231 -0.44 -16.76 22.47
C SER A 231 -0.90 -17.68 23.62
N ALA A 232 -0.60 -17.33 24.88
CA ALA A 232 -0.97 -18.14 26.06
C ALA A 232 -1.27 -17.33 27.35
N GLY A 233 -1.47 -16.01 27.27
CA GLY A 233 -1.73 -15.18 28.45
C GLY A 233 -2.84 -14.17 28.23
N ALA A 234 -3.99 -14.41 28.87
CA ALA A 234 -5.21 -13.64 28.75
C ALA A 234 -5.06 -12.16 29.18
N ALA A 235 -5.18 -11.26 28.20
CA ALA A 235 -5.71 -9.91 28.38
C ALA A 235 -6.64 -9.64 27.20
N GLU A 236 -7.84 -9.15 27.51
CA GLU A 236 -9.05 -9.10 26.69
C GLU A 236 -8.93 -8.07 25.54
N VAL A 237 -8.21 -8.44 24.48
CA VAL A 237 -8.33 -7.81 23.15
C VAL A 237 -9.67 -8.28 22.55
N PRO A 238 -10.48 -7.40 21.92
CA PRO A 238 -11.68 -7.84 21.22
C PRO A 238 -11.26 -8.93 20.23
N ALA A 239 -11.71 -10.15 20.50
CA ALA A 239 -11.28 -11.33 19.77
C ALA A 239 -11.41 -11.05 18.28
N GLU A 240 -10.30 -11.21 17.54
CA GLU A 240 -10.39 -11.23 16.09
C GLU A 240 -11.45 -12.27 15.71
N PRO A 241 -12.43 -11.90 14.86
CA PRO A 241 -13.49 -12.79 14.50
C PRO A 241 -12.86 -14.05 13.92
N SER A 242 -13.18 -15.18 14.54
CA SER A 242 -12.66 -16.47 14.09
C SER A 242 -12.98 -16.67 12.60
N ALA A 243 -12.18 -17.47 11.90
CA ALA A 243 -12.45 -17.76 10.48
C ALA A 243 -13.89 -18.26 10.24
N GLU A 244 -14.45 -19.00 11.20
CA GLU A 244 -15.85 -19.44 11.16
C GLU A 244 -16.83 -18.27 11.28
N GLU A 245 -16.54 -17.29 12.13
CA GLU A 245 -17.35 -16.09 12.30
C GLU A 245 -17.28 -15.16 11.08
N LEU A 246 -16.10 -15.01 10.46
CA LEU A 246 -15.93 -14.28 9.21
C LEU A 246 -16.73 -14.92 8.05
N VAL A 247 -16.69 -16.25 7.94
CA VAL A 247 -17.47 -16.97 6.92
C VAL A 247 -18.97 -16.85 7.19
N ALA A 248 -19.41 -17.00 8.45
CA ALA A 248 -20.81 -16.86 8.82
C ALA A 248 -21.35 -15.44 8.56
N GLU A 249 -20.56 -14.41 8.86
CA GLU A 249 -20.92 -13.03 8.59
C GLU A 249 -20.96 -12.74 7.09
N ALA A 250 -19.99 -13.24 6.33
CA ALA A 250 -20.01 -13.15 4.88
C ALA A 250 -21.25 -13.82 4.27
N GLU A 251 -21.59 -15.03 4.70
CA GLU A 251 -22.80 -15.73 4.25
C GLU A 251 -24.07 -14.95 4.58
N ARG A 252 -24.13 -14.33 5.77
CA ARG A 252 -25.25 -13.47 6.19
C ARG A 252 -25.43 -12.28 5.24
N ARG A 253 -24.34 -11.57 4.91
CA ARG A 253 -24.38 -10.42 4.00
C ARG A 253 -24.68 -10.83 2.55
N LEU A 254 -24.09 -11.92 2.08
CA LEU A 254 -24.40 -12.49 0.77
C LEU A 254 -25.86 -12.90 0.65
N ALA A 255 -26.46 -13.46 1.72
CA ALA A 255 -27.87 -13.81 1.75
C ALA A 255 -28.78 -12.57 1.68
N ALA A 256 -28.42 -11.50 2.39
CA ALA A 256 -29.14 -10.23 2.35
C ALA A 256 -29.11 -9.59 0.94
N ASN A 257 -27.97 -9.69 0.25
CA ASN A 257 -27.77 -9.16 -1.11
C ASN A 257 -28.08 -10.17 -2.23
N LYS A 258 -28.73 -11.30 -1.93
CA LYS A 258 -29.08 -12.30 -2.95
C LYS A 258 -30.28 -11.92 -3.82
N THR A 259 -30.72 -10.66 -3.79
CA THR A 259 -31.88 -10.23 -4.59
C THR A 259 -31.51 -10.22 -6.06
N ALA A 260 -32.40 -10.72 -6.93
CA ALA A 260 -32.13 -10.78 -8.38
C ALA A 260 -31.78 -9.39 -8.97
N THR A 261 -32.35 -8.33 -8.38
CA THR A 261 -32.07 -6.94 -8.77
C THR A 261 -30.64 -6.51 -8.43
N SER A 262 -30.17 -6.75 -7.21
CA SER A 262 -28.80 -6.37 -6.80
C SER A 262 -27.76 -7.21 -7.54
N VAL A 263 -27.98 -8.52 -7.69
CA VAL A 263 -27.08 -9.39 -8.46
C VAL A 263 -26.97 -8.93 -9.92
N ALA A 264 -28.11 -8.60 -10.56
CA ALA A 264 -28.08 -8.10 -11.94
C ALA A 264 -27.44 -6.70 -12.06
N ALA A 265 -27.62 -5.83 -11.07
CA ALA A 265 -26.99 -4.52 -11.03
C ALA A 265 -25.47 -4.64 -10.84
N ILE A 266 -25.01 -5.44 -9.88
CA ILE A 266 -23.58 -5.72 -9.63
C ILE A 266 -22.94 -6.37 -10.86
N SER A 267 -23.59 -7.36 -11.48
CA SER A 267 -23.04 -8.00 -12.69
C SER A 267 -22.91 -7.03 -13.87
N ARG A 268 -23.88 -6.13 -14.07
CA ARG A 268 -23.80 -5.11 -15.12
C ARG A 268 -22.69 -4.11 -14.83
N PHE A 269 -22.65 -3.61 -13.60
CA PHE A 269 -21.63 -2.66 -13.16
C PHE A 269 -20.23 -3.25 -13.30
N ALA A 270 -20.02 -4.50 -12.85
CA ALA A 270 -18.75 -5.19 -13.02
C ALA A 270 -18.38 -5.42 -14.49
N GLN A 271 -19.36 -5.72 -15.35
CA GLN A 271 -19.13 -5.89 -16.78
C GLN A 271 -18.78 -4.57 -17.48
N ASP A 272 -19.49 -3.49 -17.16
CA ASP A 272 -19.32 -2.17 -17.78
C ASP A 272 -17.94 -1.57 -17.43
N TYR A 273 -17.46 -1.81 -16.21
CA TYR A 273 -16.16 -1.30 -15.75
C TYR A 273 -15.01 -2.31 -15.81
N GLN A 274 -15.28 -3.57 -16.18
CA GLN A 274 -14.31 -4.68 -16.20
C GLN A 274 -13.68 -4.96 -14.82
N LEU A 275 -14.50 -5.02 -13.77
CA LEU A 275 -14.04 -5.23 -12.40
C LEU A 275 -13.73 -6.71 -12.12
N SER A 276 -12.68 -6.97 -11.36
CA SER A 276 -12.31 -8.34 -10.94
C SER A 276 -13.36 -9.00 -10.04
N GLU A 277 -13.25 -10.32 -9.92
CA GLU A 277 -14.15 -11.13 -9.09
C GLU A 277 -14.07 -10.77 -7.61
N SER A 278 -12.90 -10.37 -7.12
CA SER A 278 -12.71 -9.88 -5.74
C SER A 278 -13.55 -8.64 -5.45
N VAL A 279 -13.57 -7.68 -6.38
CA VAL A 279 -14.41 -6.48 -6.27
C VAL A 279 -15.90 -6.83 -6.38
N GLN A 280 -16.26 -7.79 -7.25
CA GLN A 280 -17.64 -8.28 -7.34
C GLN A 280 -18.10 -8.94 -6.03
N LEU A 281 -17.23 -9.71 -5.37
CA LEU A 281 -17.50 -10.29 -4.07
C LEU A 281 -17.68 -9.20 -3.01
N ALA A 282 -16.78 -8.20 -2.98
CA ALA A 282 -16.86 -7.06 -2.09
C ALA A 282 -18.18 -6.29 -2.25
N LEU A 283 -18.61 -6.02 -3.50
CA LEU A 283 -19.90 -5.37 -3.78
C LEU A 283 -21.11 -6.20 -3.33
N ARG A 284 -21.01 -7.54 -3.34
CA ARG A 284 -22.07 -8.43 -2.82
C ARG A 284 -22.09 -8.52 -1.29
N LEU A 285 -20.98 -8.21 -0.64
CA LEU A 285 -20.87 -8.18 0.82
C LEU A 285 -21.26 -6.83 1.41
N LEU A 286 -21.36 -5.78 0.60
CA LEU A 286 -21.76 -4.44 1.06
C LEU A 286 -23.24 -4.41 1.46
N ASP A 287 -23.61 -3.70 2.53
CA ASP A 287 -25.02 -3.53 2.90
C ASP A 287 -25.86 -2.95 1.74
N THR A 288 -27.11 -3.40 1.61
CA THR A 288 -28.02 -3.00 0.52
C THR A 288 -28.16 -1.48 0.38
N ALA A 289 -28.21 -0.74 1.50
CA ALA A 289 -28.31 0.71 1.49
C ALA A 289 -27.04 1.39 0.92
N LYS A 290 -25.85 0.90 1.30
CA LYS A 290 -24.57 1.41 0.82
C LYS A 290 -24.36 1.04 -0.66
N LEU A 291 -24.87 -0.13 -1.08
CA LEU A 291 -24.81 -0.56 -2.47
C LEU A 291 -25.68 0.34 -3.35
N GLU A 292 -26.89 0.68 -2.90
CA GLU A 292 -27.76 1.63 -3.60
C GLU A 292 -27.17 3.03 -3.68
N GLU A 293 -26.49 3.51 -2.62
CA GLU A 293 -25.76 4.78 -2.63
C GLU A 293 -24.62 4.77 -3.66
N LEU A 294 -23.82 3.71 -3.69
CA LEU A 294 -22.72 3.56 -4.64
C LEU A 294 -23.23 3.46 -6.09
N LEU A 295 -24.32 2.74 -6.33
CA LEU A 295 -24.96 2.66 -7.65
C LEU A 295 -25.66 3.97 -8.07
N ALA A 296 -26.16 4.77 -7.12
CA ALA A 296 -26.73 6.08 -7.43
C ALA A 296 -25.64 7.09 -7.85
N GLY A 297 -24.42 6.93 -7.36
CA GLY A 297 -23.24 7.72 -7.73
C GLY A 297 -22.50 7.26 -8.99
N GLU A 298 -23.10 6.37 -9.81
CA GLU A 298 -22.44 5.75 -10.98
C GLU A 298 -21.86 6.78 -11.96
N ASP A 299 -22.55 7.90 -12.21
CA ASP A 299 -22.07 8.94 -13.13
C ASP A 299 -20.74 9.58 -12.66
N GLU A 300 -20.57 9.78 -11.34
CA GLU A 300 -19.33 10.31 -10.77
C GLU A 300 -18.20 9.28 -10.79
N LEU A 301 -18.54 8.01 -10.57
CA LEU A 301 -17.60 6.89 -10.67
C LEU A 301 -17.09 6.72 -12.09
N GLN A 302 -17.95 6.88 -13.10
CA GLN A 302 -17.56 6.82 -14.49
C GLN A 302 -16.51 7.89 -14.84
N GLN A 303 -16.65 9.10 -14.29
CA GLN A 303 -15.64 10.15 -14.45
C GLN A 303 -14.31 9.76 -13.79
N LYS A 304 -14.35 9.25 -12.55
CA LYS A 304 -13.14 8.82 -11.83
C LYS A 304 -12.45 7.62 -12.50
N PHE A 305 -13.19 6.68 -13.06
CA PHE A 305 -12.64 5.54 -13.81
C PHE A 305 -12.00 5.93 -15.15
N ALA A 306 -12.31 7.11 -15.68
CA ALA A 306 -11.60 7.65 -16.84
C ALA A 306 -10.20 8.19 -16.47
N GLU A 307 -10.00 8.59 -15.21
CA GLU A 307 -8.74 9.16 -14.71
C GLU A 307 -7.79 8.11 -14.13
N VAL A 308 -8.32 7.02 -13.56
CA VAL A 308 -7.54 5.99 -12.85
C VAL A 308 -7.36 4.73 -13.71
N ALA A 309 -6.10 4.29 -13.87
CA ALA A 309 -5.76 3.09 -14.64
C ALA A 309 -6.19 1.78 -13.95
N ASP A 310 -6.03 1.70 -12.62
CA ASP A 310 -6.43 0.55 -11.81
C ASP A 310 -7.81 0.80 -11.18
N ARG A 311 -8.83 0.32 -11.88
CA ARG A 311 -10.24 0.48 -11.47
C ARG A 311 -10.58 -0.36 -10.26
N ASP A 312 -9.97 -1.54 -10.13
CA ASP A 312 -10.22 -2.46 -9.02
C ASP A 312 -9.75 -1.86 -7.70
N ARG A 313 -8.54 -1.29 -7.69
CA ARG A 313 -8.00 -0.62 -6.50
C ARG A 313 -8.83 0.59 -6.08
N LEU A 314 -9.29 1.40 -7.03
CA LEU A 314 -10.19 2.52 -6.73
C LEU A 314 -11.51 2.02 -6.14
N MET A 315 -12.08 0.95 -6.70
CA MET A 315 -13.33 0.39 -6.21
C MET A 315 -13.19 -0.20 -4.81
N MET A 316 -12.14 -0.99 -4.55
CA MET A 316 -11.86 -1.52 -3.21
C MET A 316 -11.70 -0.40 -2.19
N SER A 317 -10.99 0.68 -2.55
CA SER A 317 -10.84 1.85 -1.66
C SER A 317 -12.16 2.56 -1.37
N LEU A 318 -13.09 2.61 -2.32
CA LEU A 318 -14.42 3.19 -2.11
C LEU A 318 -15.29 2.27 -1.25
N ILE A 319 -15.21 0.96 -1.47
CA ILE A 319 -15.91 -0.04 -0.67
C ILE A 319 -15.41 0.01 0.77
N ALA A 320 -14.09 0.04 1.00
CA ALA A 320 -13.50 0.17 2.33
C ALA A 320 -13.91 1.47 3.04
N MET A 321 -14.10 2.56 2.28
CA MET A 321 -14.58 3.83 2.83
C MET A 321 -16.05 3.77 3.26
N LEU A 322 -16.88 2.99 2.56
CA LEU A 322 -18.29 2.77 2.93
C LEU A 322 -18.43 1.72 4.04
N ASP A 323 -17.58 0.69 4.02
CA ASP A 323 -17.61 -0.45 4.91
C ASP A 323 -16.24 -1.12 5.02
N SER A 324 -15.47 -0.75 6.06
CA SER A 324 -14.14 -1.31 6.30
C SER A 324 -14.17 -2.80 6.64
N GLU A 325 -15.28 -3.32 7.14
CA GLU A 325 -15.43 -4.74 7.47
C GLU A 325 -15.54 -5.60 6.20
N VAL A 326 -15.98 -5.03 5.07
CA VAL A 326 -16.03 -5.78 3.81
C VAL A 326 -14.61 -6.06 3.29
N GLU A 327 -13.66 -5.15 3.48
CA GLU A 327 -12.27 -5.39 3.09
C GLU A 327 -11.63 -6.51 3.92
N SER A 328 -11.89 -6.55 5.23
CA SER A 328 -11.43 -7.63 6.10
C SER A 328 -12.12 -8.96 5.78
N LEU A 329 -13.43 -8.96 5.49
CA LEU A 329 -14.17 -10.15 5.06
C LEU A 329 -13.67 -10.70 3.73
N VAL A 330 -13.42 -9.85 2.72
CA VAL A 330 -12.90 -10.28 1.42
C VAL A 330 -11.48 -10.81 1.56
N SER A 331 -10.62 -10.13 2.32
CA SER A 331 -9.25 -10.59 2.58
C SER A 331 -9.25 -11.90 3.37
N GLY A 332 -10.11 -12.03 4.38
CA GLY A 332 -10.28 -13.24 5.17
C GLY A 332 -10.80 -14.40 4.34
N LEU A 333 -11.82 -14.20 3.50
CA LEU A 333 -12.32 -15.24 2.59
C LEU A 333 -11.27 -15.65 1.55
N GLN A 334 -10.51 -14.70 1.01
CA GLN A 334 -9.44 -14.99 0.06
C GLN A 334 -8.29 -15.75 0.73
N GLN A 335 -7.96 -15.42 1.99
CA GLN A 335 -7.01 -16.19 2.79
C GLN A 335 -7.55 -17.58 3.14
N VAL A 336 -8.85 -17.72 3.42
CA VAL A 336 -9.47 -19.03 3.65
C VAL A 336 -9.48 -19.84 2.36
N GLU A 337 -9.74 -19.25 1.20
CA GLU A 337 -9.68 -19.93 -0.10
C GLU A 337 -8.25 -20.34 -0.47
N GLN A 338 -7.26 -19.47 -0.22
CA GLN A 338 -5.83 -19.76 -0.44
C GLN A 338 -5.25 -20.70 0.63
N GLY A 339 -5.76 -20.65 1.86
CA GLY A 339 -5.26 -21.35 3.04
C GLY A 339 -5.96 -22.67 3.36
N GLN A 340 -7.20 -22.88 2.90
CA GLN A 340 -7.86 -24.20 2.95
C GLN A 340 -7.20 -25.21 2.02
N GLY A 341 -6.36 -24.76 1.07
CA GLY A 341 -5.39 -25.63 0.41
C GLY A 341 -4.41 -26.26 1.40
N GLY A 342 -3.96 -25.54 2.44
CA GLY A 342 -2.98 -26.04 3.40
C GLY A 342 -3.52 -27.05 4.41
N GLN A 343 -4.74 -26.86 4.92
CA GLN A 343 -5.34 -27.85 5.85
C GLN A 343 -5.80 -29.13 5.14
N GLN A 344 -6.32 -29.00 3.92
CA GLN A 344 -6.67 -30.18 3.12
C GLN A 344 -5.41 -30.92 2.64
N GLU A 345 -4.38 -30.20 2.19
CA GLU A 345 -3.09 -30.82 1.86
C GLU A 345 -2.45 -31.49 3.08
N ASN A 346 -2.51 -30.89 4.27
CA ASN A 346 -2.00 -31.53 5.48
C ASN A 346 -2.78 -32.81 5.84
N GLY A 347 -4.11 -32.79 5.69
CA GLY A 347 -4.95 -33.99 5.87
C GLY A 347 -4.62 -35.09 4.84
N ASP A 348 -4.41 -34.69 3.59
CA ASP A 348 -4.03 -35.59 2.50
C ASP A 348 -2.61 -36.14 2.69
N LEU A 349 -1.66 -35.34 3.15
CA LEU A 349 -0.28 -35.75 3.46
C LEU A 349 -0.23 -36.78 4.58
N VAL A 350 -0.97 -36.56 5.68
CA VAL A 350 -1.04 -37.53 6.79
C VAL A 350 -1.70 -38.83 6.33
N SER A 351 -2.79 -38.74 5.56
CA SER A 351 -3.49 -39.91 5.03
C SER A 351 -2.63 -40.71 4.05
N GLU A 352 -1.91 -40.02 3.17
CA GLU A 352 -0.95 -40.63 2.23
C GLU A 352 0.21 -41.30 2.97
N ALA A 353 0.82 -40.60 3.94
CA ALA A 353 1.90 -41.14 4.74
C ALA A 353 1.46 -42.39 5.51
N GLN A 354 0.26 -42.35 6.10
CA GLN A 354 -0.30 -43.50 6.82
C GLN A 354 -0.55 -44.68 5.86
N ARG A 355 -1.10 -44.43 4.66
CA ARG A 355 -1.30 -45.47 3.64
C ARG A 355 0.02 -46.11 3.22
N ARG A 356 1.08 -45.32 3.01
CA ARG A 356 2.41 -45.83 2.66
C ARG A 356 3.02 -46.63 3.81
N LEU A 357 2.96 -46.13 5.04
CA LEU A 357 3.42 -46.85 6.24
C LEU A 357 2.72 -48.21 6.40
N GLU A 358 1.41 -48.27 6.18
CA GLU A 358 0.65 -49.52 6.25
C GLU A 358 1.06 -50.50 5.14
N SER A 359 1.24 -50.01 3.92
CA SER A 359 1.68 -50.83 2.78
C SER A 359 3.10 -51.38 2.95
N ASN A 360 3.97 -50.63 3.65
CA ASN A 360 5.36 -50.98 3.88
C ASN A 360 5.60 -51.73 5.19
N LYS A 361 4.56 -52.01 5.98
CA LYS A 361 4.64 -52.69 7.27
C LYS A 361 4.85 -54.20 7.13
N THR A 362 5.90 -54.59 6.42
CA THR A 362 6.35 -55.99 6.37
C THR A 362 7.46 -56.20 7.39
N PRO A 363 7.52 -57.36 8.07
CA PRO A 363 8.59 -57.64 9.03
C PRO A 363 9.99 -57.61 8.39
N VAL A 364 10.08 -57.86 7.08
CA VAL A 364 11.35 -57.84 6.33
C VAL A 364 11.85 -56.41 6.11
N SER A 365 10.98 -55.50 5.65
CA SER A 365 11.33 -54.08 5.48
C SER A 365 11.69 -53.45 6.82
N ASP A 366 10.93 -53.71 7.89
CA ASP A 366 11.23 -53.17 9.22
C ASP A 366 12.59 -53.62 9.76
N MET A 367 12.97 -54.89 9.54
CA MET A 367 14.29 -55.39 9.91
C MET A 367 15.41 -54.75 9.07
N GLN A 368 15.19 -54.55 7.76
CA GLN A 368 16.16 -53.92 6.87
C GLN A 368 16.38 -52.45 7.22
N VAL A 369 15.29 -51.70 7.46
CA VAL A 369 15.37 -50.30 7.90
C VAL A 369 16.08 -50.20 9.25
N LYS A 370 15.70 -51.01 10.25
CA LYS A 370 16.38 -51.03 11.55
C LYS A 370 17.87 -51.34 11.44
N LYS A 371 18.23 -52.32 10.59
CA LYS A 371 19.63 -52.68 10.37
C LYS A 371 20.41 -51.55 9.71
N LEU A 372 19.86 -50.89 8.69
CA LEU A 372 20.49 -49.73 8.03
C LEU A 372 20.64 -48.55 8.99
N THR A 373 19.60 -48.21 9.75
CA THR A 373 19.64 -47.14 10.75
C THR A 373 20.70 -47.44 11.82
N GLN A 374 20.79 -48.69 12.30
CA GLN A 374 21.76 -49.10 13.32
C GLN A 374 23.20 -49.16 12.78
N ASP A 375 23.40 -49.70 11.59
CA ASP A 375 24.75 -49.88 11.00
C ASP A 375 25.40 -48.53 10.62
N HIS A 376 24.59 -47.50 10.32
CA HIS A 376 25.08 -46.20 9.85
C HIS A 376 24.88 -45.04 10.83
N GLY A 377 24.07 -45.23 11.88
CA GLY A 377 23.76 -44.19 12.87
C GLY A 377 22.87 -43.08 12.29
N LEU A 378 21.82 -43.46 11.56
CA LEU A 378 20.92 -42.52 10.88
C LEU A 378 19.89 -41.90 11.86
N SER A 379 19.43 -40.68 11.57
CA SER A 379 18.39 -40.01 12.35
C SER A 379 17.01 -40.65 12.20
N GLU A 380 16.08 -40.32 13.11
CA GLU A 380 14.69 -40.79 13.07
C GLU A 380 13.96 -40.29 11.82
N GLU A 381 14.31 -39.11 11.31
CA GLU A 381 13.80 -38.56 10.04
C GLU A 381 14.14 -39.46 8.85
N VAL A 382 15.41 -39.88 8.74
CA VAL A 382 15.83 -40.82 7.70
C VAL A 382 15.15 -42.18 7.90
N GLN A 383 14.97 -42.61 9.15
CA GLN A 383 14.25 -43.84 9.45
C GLN A 383 12.77 -43.77 9.00
N LEU A 384 12.11 -42.62 9.19
CA LEU A 384 10.74 -42.38 8.73
C LEU A 384 10.69 -42.38 7.20
N ALA A 385 11.62 -41.68 6.54
CA ALA A 385 11.74 -41.65 5.08
C ALA A 385 11.91 -43.07 4.49
N LEU A 386 12.80 -43.87 5.07
CA LEU A 386 13.02 -45.26 4.64
C LEU A 386 11.79 -46.16 4.87
N ARG A 387 10.92 -45.85 5.83
CA ARG A 387 9.65 -46.58 6.04
C ARG A 387 8.55 -46.15 5.08
N LEU A 388 8.58 -44.91 4.61
CA LEU A 388 7.62 -44.39 3.63
C LEU A 388 7.97 -44.79 2.19
N LEU A 389 9.23 -45.17 1.93
CA LEU A 389 9.72 -45.63 0.63
C LEU A 389 9.05 -46.93 0.17
N ALA A 390 8.67 -47.03 -1.11
CA ALA A 390 8.09 -48.26 -1.65
C ALA A 390 9.04 -49.48 -1.49
N PRO A 391 8.53 -50.72 -1.33
CA PRO A 391 9.35 -51.88 -1.00
C PRO A 391 10.40 -52.20 -2.06
N ASP A 392 10.15 -51.84 -3.33
CA ASP A 392 11.07 -52.09 -4.43
C ASP A 392 12.26 -51.13 -4.43
N HIS A 393 12.04 -49.86 -4.09
CA HIS A 393 13.12 -48.90 -3.88
C HIS A 393 13.95 -49.24 -2.64
N LEU A 394 13.32 -49.75 -1.57
CA LEU A 394 14.05 -50.22 -0.39
C LEU A 394 14.94 -51.42 -0.72
N LYS A 395 14.45 -52.38 -1.53
CA LYS A 395 15.27 -53.53 -2.00
C LYS A 395 16.44 -53.07 -2.86
N GLU A 396 16.22 -52.10 -3.76
CA GLU A 396 17.27 -51.53 -4.61
C GLU A 396 18.37 -50.87 -3.75
N LEU A 397 17.96 -50.07 -2.76
CA LEU A 397 18.86 -49.42 -1.82
C LEU A 397 19.67 -50.45 -0.99
N VAL A 398 19.02 -51.52 -0.52
CA VAL A 398 19.67 -52.61 0.24
C VAL A 398 20.60 -53.44 -0.66
N ALA A 399 20.22 -53.70 -1.91
CA ALA A 399 21.07 -54.40 -2.88
C ALA A 399 22.33 -53.60 -3.20
N GLY A 400 22.21 -52.26 -3.28
CA GLY A 400 23.32 -51.32 -3.38
C GLY A 400 24.12 -51.11 -2.09
N GLY A 401 23.83 -51.83 -1.00
CA GLY A 401 24.32 -51.54 0.35
C GLY A 401 25.83 -51.40 0.50
N LYS A 402 26.65 -52.13 -0.29
CA LYS A 402 28.11 -51.97 -0.27
C LYS A 402 28.58 -50.63 -0.85
N GLU A 403 27.94 -50.17 -1.93
CA GLU A 403 28.24 -48.88 -2.54
C GLU A 403 27.72 -47.74 -1.65
N LEU A 404 26.50 -47.91 -1.11
CA LEU A 404 25.92 -46.98 -0.14
C LEU A 404 26.82 -46.80 1.07
N GLN A 405 27.31 -47.89 1.66
CA GLN A 405 28.24 -47.86 2.79
C GLN A 405 29.53 -47.11 2.45
N ARG A 406 30.06 -47.28 1.23
CA ARG A 406 31.26 -46.55 0.78
C ARG A 406 30.99 -45.05 0.64
N LYS A 407 29.82 -44.67 0.10
CA LYS A 407 29.41 -43.26 -0.02
C LYS A 407 29.18 -42.63 1.35
N LEU A 408 28.47 -43.29 2.25
CA LEU A 408 28.20 -42.79 3.61
C LEU A 408 29.46 -42.67 4.49
N GLN A 409 30.54 -43.40 4.18
CA GLN A 409 31.83 -43.22 4.84
C GLN A 409 32.62 -42.02 4.30
N GLN A 410 32.33 -41.55 3.08
CA GLN A 410 33.02 -40.43 2.45
C GLN A 410 32.38 -39.07 2.77
N VAL A 411 31.08 -39.03 3.03
CA VAL A 411 30.35 -37.78 3.23
C VAL A 411 30.27 -37.42 4.72
N PRO A 412 30.50 -36.14 5.12
CA PRO A 412 30.45 -35.70 6.51
C PRO A 412 29.05 -35.78 7.13
N ASP A 413 27.99 -35.55 6.35
CA ASP A 413 26.60 -35.68 6.79
C ASP A 413 25.93 -36.88 6.12
N ARG A 414 25.83 -37.97 6.90
CA ARG A 414 25.20 -39.22 6.47
C ARG A 414 23.69 -39.09 6.32
N ASN A 415 23.06 -38.26 7.15
CA ASN A 415 21.60 -38.11 7.16
C ASN A 415 21.16 -37.37 5.90
N LYS A 416 21.82 -36.26 5.58
CA LYS A 416 21.54 -35.51 4.34
C LYS A 416 21.75 -36.36 3.09
N THR A 417 22.85 -37.09 3.00
CA THR A 417 23.12 -37.97 1.85
C THR A 417 22.04 -39.04 1.69
N MET A 418 21.53 -39.59 2.80
CA MET A 418 20.44 -40.57 2.76
C MET A 418 19.12 -39.95 2.32
N LEU A 419 18.79 -38.73 2.78
CA LEU A 419 17.58 -38.02 2.35
C LEU A 419 17.68 -37.66 0.86
N ASP A 420 18.82 -37.17 0.37
CA ASP A 420 19.04 -36.88 -1.05
C ASP A 420 18.87 -38.15 -1.92
N LEU A 421 19.34 -39.31 -1.43
CA LEU A 421 19.14 -40.60 -2.11
C LEU A 421 17.67 -41.05 -2.10
N VAL A 422 16.96 -40.82 -1.00
CA VAL A 422 15.52 -41.11 -0.90
C VAL A 422 14.73 -40.19 -1.82
N GLU A 423 15.04 -38.90 -1.87
CA GLU A 423 14.42 -37.91 -2.77
C GLU A 423 14.62 -38.29 -4.24
N MET A 424 15.81 -38.77 -4.61
CA MET A 424 16.07 -39.26 -5.98
C MET A 424 15.29 -40.53 -6.34
N LEU A 425 14.99 -41.40 -5.36
CA LEU A 425 14.23 -42.63 -5.58
C LEU A 425 12.71 -42.37 -5.58
N ASP A 426 12.23 -41.53 -4.68
CA ASP A 426 10.81 -41.25 -4.47
C ASP A 426 10.63 -39.81 -3.91
N PRO A 427 10.43 -38.80 -4.78
CA PRO A 427 10.34 -37.40 -4.35
C PRO A 427 9.10 -37.11 -3.49
N ASP A 428 8.06 -37.96 -3.57
CA ASP A 428 6.88 -37.83 -2.72
C ASP A 428 7.20 -38.12 -1.25
N VAL A 429 8.16 -39.00 -0.97
CA VAL A 429 8.56 -39.33 0.39
C VAL A 429 9.22 -38.13 1.08
N ASP A 430 10.05 -37.38 0.36
CA ASP A 430 10.64 -36.15 0.89
C ASP A 430 9.56 -35.10 1.22
N ARG A 431 8.57 -34.91 0.34
CA ARG A 431 7.40 -34.06 0.60
C ARG A 431 6.64 -34.51 1.84
N LEU A 432 6.39 -35.82 2.00
CA LEU A 432 5.66 -36.38 3.14
C LEU A 432 6.43 -36.22 4.45
N VAL A 433 7.75 -36.48 4.46
CA VAL A 433 8.59 -36.37 5.65
C VAL A 433 8.68 -34.91 6.11
N LYS A 434 8.93 -33.97 5.18
CA LYS A 434 8.95 -32.53 5.49
C LYS A 434 7.58 -32.04 5.97
N GLY A 435 6.49 -32.49 5.35
CA GLY A 435 5.13 -32.18 5.77
C GLY A 435 4.83 -32.65 7.20
N LEU A 436 5.15 -33.90 7.51
CA LEU A 436 4.97 -34.47 8.84
C LEU A 436 5.84 -33.79 9.91
N MET A 437 7.08 -33.43 9.58
CA MET A 437 7.96 -32.70 10.52
C MET A 437 7.45 -31.29 10.82
N HIS A 438 6.90 -30.58 9.83
CA HIS A 438 6.25 -29.30 10.08
C HIS A 438 5.00 -29.45 10.96
N LEU A 439 4.20 -30.50 10.75
CA LEU A 439 3.03 -30.79 11.59
C LEU A 439 3.41 -31.15 13.04
N ASP A 440 4.49 -31.90 13.24
CA ASP A 440 5.00 -32.25 14.57
C ASP A 440 5.55 -31.01 15.31
N GLN A 441 6.24 -30.12 14.59
CA GLN A 441 6.70 -28.84 15.13
C GLN A 441 5.55 -27.88 15.44
N ALA A 442 4.49 -27.87 14.61
CA ALA A 442 3.30 -27.05 14.83
C ALA A 442 2.39 -27.60 15.95
N GLY A 443 2.46 -28.90 16.23
CA GLY A 443 1.57 -29.61 17.16
C GLY A 443 2.08 -29.80 18.59
N ALA A 444 3.30 -29.34 18.92
CA ALA A 444 3.88 -29.51 20.26
C ALA A 444 3.60 -28.29 21.17
N PRO A 445 2.55 -28.29 22.03
CA PRO A 445 2.53 -27.41 23.19
C PRO A 445 3.70 -27.82 24.09
N GLY A 446 4.63 -26.90 24.34
CA GLY A 446 5.83 -27.17 25.14
C GLY A 446 5.50 -27.80 26.50
N PRO A 447 6.41 -28.61 27.08
CA PRO A 447 6.19 -29.24 28.37
C PRO A 447 6.08 -28.15 29.44
N THR A 448 4.86 -27.86 29.86
CA THR A 448 4.59 -27.11 31.08
C THR A 448 5.18 -27.90 32.25
N THR A 449 6.30 -27.42 32.77
CA THR A 449 6.84 -27.88 34.04
C THR A 449 5.78 -27.59 35.10
N VAL A 450 5.09 -28.65 35.53
CA VAL A 450 4.11 -28.60 36.62
C VAL A 450 4.87 -28.30 37.91
N SER A 451 4.97 -27.01 38.25
CA SER A 451 5.46 -26.54 39.54
C SER A 451 4.54 -27.07 40.64
N LYS A 452 5.05 -28.06 41.37
CA LYS A 452 4.47 -28.62 42.59
C LYS A 452 4.21 -27.48 43.60
N ALA A 453 2.93 -27.22 43.86
CA ALA A 453 2.49 -26.19 44.80
C ALA A 453 3.03 -26.43 46.23
N PRO A 454 3.40 -25.37 46.97
CA PRO A 454 3.88 -25.47 48.34
C PRO A 454 2.71 -25.63 49.34
N ALA A 455 2.85 -26.60 50.24
CA ALA A 455 1.92 -26.81 51.34
C ALA A 455 2.09 -25.74 52.42
N VAL A 456 0.95 -25.15 52.84
CA VAL A 456 0.83 -24.23 53.97
C VAL A 456 0.99 -25.00 55.29
N PRO A 457 1.80 -24.53 56.27
CA PRO A 457 1.93 -25.18 57.57
C PRO A 457 0.95 -24.61 58.60
N ALA A 458 0.14 -25.48 59.20
CA ALA A 458 -0.56 -25.22 60.46
C ALA A 458 0.33 -25.69 61.62
N GLY A 459 0.58 -24.78 62.57
CA GLY A 459 1.61 -24.93 63.58
C GLY A 459 1.20 -25.56 64.92
N LYS A 460 2.22 -25.57 65.79
CA LYS A 460 2.29 -25.61 67.28
C LYS A 460 2.99 -26.85 67.84
N GLY A 461 4.10 -26.61 68.55
CA GLY A 461 4.71 -27.62 69.43
C GLY A 461 6.13 -27.29 69.90
N GLN A 462 6.25 -26.38 70.88
CA GLN A 462 7.21 -26.33 72.00
C GLN A 462 8.64 -26.92 71.89
N SER A 463 9.60 -26.00 71.90
CA SER A 463 10.63 -25.72 72.94
C SER A 463 11.74 -26.72 73.33
N LYS A 464 12.90 -26.10 73.63
CA LYS A 464 14.19 -26.57 74.20
C LYS A 464 15.10 -27.31 73.22
N GLY A 465 16.38 -27.00 73.06
CA GLY A 465 17.33 -26.13 73.77
C GLY A 465 18.72 -26.79 73.71
N ALA A 466 19.78 -25.97 73.56
CA ALA A 466 21.21 -26.33 73.51
C ALA A 466 21.66 -27.14 72.27
N GLY A 467 22.80 -26.94 71.62
CA GLY A 467 24.04 -26.22 71.90
C GLY A 467 25.20 -27.01 71.27
N LYS A 468 26.32 -26.33 70.93
CA LYS A 468 27.61 -26.85 70.39
C LYS A 468 27.65 -27.12 68.87
N LYS A 469 28.39 -26.30 68.10
CA LYS A 469 29.86 -26.28 67.87
C LYS A 469 30.38 -27.49 67.07
N GLY A 470 30.83 -27.21 65.84
CA GLY A 470 32.19 -27.52 65.43
C GLY A 470 32.39 -28.60 64.36
N ALA A 471 33.28 -28.24 63.42
CA ALA A 471 34.18 -29.08 62.62
C ALA A 471 33.69 -29.61 61.26
N ALA A 472 34.34 -29.11 60.21
CA ALA A 472 34.66 -29.81 58.96
C ALA A 472 35.46 -31.10 59.26
N PRO A 473 35.53 -32.09 58.34
CA PRO A 473 36.65 -32.10 57.38
C PRO A 473 36.34 -32.79 56.01
N THR A 474 36.92 -32.30 54.90
CA THR A 474 37.98 -32.92 54.06
C THR A 474 37.69 -34.22 53.26
N THR A 475 38.14 -34.16 52.00
CA THR A 475 38.86 -35.19 51.19
C THR A 475 38.10 -36.32 50.46
N ASN A 476 38.23 -36.27 49.12
CA ASN A 476 38.73 -37.30 48.20
C ASN A 476 38.36 -38.77 48.44
N LYS A 477 37.76 -39.44 47.44
CA LYS A 477 38.42 -40.57 46.75
C LYS A 477 37.68 -41.08 45.51
N ALA A 478 38.48 -41.32 44.47
CA ALA A 478 38.17 -42.07 43.26
C ALA A 478 38.18 -43.60 43.49
N GLY A 479 37.56 -44.34 42.55
CA GLY A 479 37.69 -45.79 42.34
C GLY A 479 36.41 -46.34 41.70
N SER A 480 36.30 -46.52 40.37
CA SER A 480 36.79 -47.67 39.58
C SER A 480 36.55 -49.03 40.24
N VAL A 481 35.55 -49.81 39.79
CA VAL A 481 35.64 -51.26 39.46
C VAL A 481 34.50 -51.63 38.48
N ALA A 482 34.88 -52.45 37.50
CA ALA A 482 34.15 -52.99 36.35
C ALA A 482 33.08 -54.08 36.69
N PRO A 483 32.32 -54.59 35.70
CA PRO A 483 31.10 -55.40 35.89
C PRO A 483 31.34 -56.92 35.77
N PRO A 484 30.41 -57.78 36.24
CA PRO A 484 30.41 -59.19 35.86
C PRO A 484 29.37 -59.53 34.78
N SER A 485 29.93 -59.88 33.63
CA SER A 485 29.61 -60.98 32.71
C SER A 485 28.43 -61.94 32.99
N SER A 486 27.61 -62.10 31.94
CA SER A 486 27.11 -63.35 31.33
C SER A 486 26.40 -64.42 32.17
N LYS A 487 25.14 -64.71 31.80
CA LYS A 487 24.61 -66.09 31.78
C LYS A 487 23.55 -66.26 30.70
N ALA A 488 23.89 -67.06 29.70
CA ALA A 488 23.03 -67.60 28.65
C ALA A 488 22.30 -68.88 29.15
N PRO A 489 21.33 -69.43 28.38
CA PRO A 489 20.16 -70.15 28.90
C PRO A 489 20.31 -71.69 28.83
N PRO A 490 19.41 -72.45 29.47
CA PRO A 490 19.20 -73.86 29.15
C PRO A 490 17.95 -74.10 28.29
N ALA A 491 18.00 -75.23 27.60
CA ALA A 491 17.18 -75.65 26.49
C ALA A 491 16.02 -76.60 26.86
N LYS A 492 15.04 -76.67 25.93
CA LYS A 492 14.26 -77.84 25.44
C LYS A 492 13.46 -78.75 26.39
N ARG A 493 12.15 -78.82 26.13
CA ARG A 493 11.22 -79.99 26.01
C ARG A 493 9.84 -79.37 25.67
N GLY A 494 9.01 -79.78 24.71
CA GLY A 494 8.75 -81.06 24.05
C GLY A 494 7.36 -81.57 24.48
N ALA A 495 6.37 -81.58 23.58
CA ALA A 495 5.20 -82.50 23.49
C ALA A 495 3.95 -81.84 22.86
N ASP A 496 3.60 -82.32 21.67
CA ASP A 496 2.31 -82.88 21.22
C ASP A 496 0.99 -82.48 21.93
N GLY A 497 -0.03 -82.14 21.14
CA GLY A 497 -1.41 -82.00 21.60
C GLY A 497 -2.39 -81.57 20.51
N GLN A 498 -3.05 -82.56 19.90
CA GLN A 498 -4.14 -82.49 18.93
C GLN A 498 -5.51 -82.41 19.66
N ALA A 499 -6.46 -81.61 19.15
CA ALA A 499 -7.92 -81.89 19.06
C ALA A 499 -8.81 -80.63 18.99
N ASP A 500 -9.62 -80.57 17.92
CA ASP A 500 -11.09 -80.36 17.82
C ASP A 500 -11.80 -79.16 18.49
N GLY A 501 -12.74 -78.53 17.73
CA GLY A 501 -13.81 -77.72 18.34
C GLY A 501 -14.55 -76.66 17.50
N TRP A 502 -15.36 -77.07 16.53
CA TRP A 502 -16.78 -76.67 16.25
C TRP A 502 -17.29 -75.20 16.33
N ALA A 503 -17.92 -74.77 15.22
CA ALA A 503 -19.24 -74.08 15.04
C ALA A 503 -19.18 -73.26 13.72
N ASP A 504 -19.88 -73.49 12.60
CA ASP A 504 -21.27 -73.88 12.25
C ASP A 504 -22.36 -73.14 13.02
N TRP A 505 -23.01 -72.16 12.36
CA TRP A 505 -24.43 -71.80 12.47
C TRP A 505 -24.86 -71.05 11.20
N GLY A 506 -25.63 -71.75 10.35
CA GLY A 506 -26.49 -71.13 9.34
C GLY A 506 -27.84 -70.67 9.92
N GLY A 507 -28.65 -70.00 9.07
CA GLY A 507 -30.05 -69.64 9.34
C GLY A 507 -30.42 -68.27 8.74
N ASP A 508 -31.02 -68.15 7.54
CA ASP A 508 -32.41 -68.43 7.16
C ASP A 508 -33.40 -67.30 7.56
N SER A 509 -33.96 -66.57 6.57
CA SER A 509 -35.40 -66.25 6.48
C SER A 509 -35.81 -65.33 5.32
N LYS A 510 -36.64 -65.90 4.42
CA LYS A 510 -37.95 -65.44 3.91
C LYS A 510 -38.08 -64.11 3.12
N ARG A 511 -38.59 -64.17 1.86
CA ARG A 511 -40.02 -64.06 1.40
C ARG A 511 -40.49 -62.57 1.43
N GLN A 512 -41.13 -61.93 0.44
CA GLN A 512 -42.17 -62.36 -0.50
C GLN A 512 -42.66 -61.14 -1.33
N LYS A 513 -43.10 -61.34 -2.60
CA LYS A 513 -44.07 -60.54 -3.42
C LYS A 513 -43.72 -59.06 -3.72
N GLY A 514 -43.81 -58.53 -4.93
CA GLY A 514 -44.70 -58.76 -6.08
C GLY A 514 -45.42 -57.44 -6.41
N GLY A 515 -45.48 -57.04 -7.69
CA GLY A 515 -46.35 -55.93 -8.12
C GLY A 515 -45.85 -55.13 -9.33
N GLU A 516 -46.45 -55.41 -10.48
CA GLU A 516 -46.44 -54.63 -11.73
C GLU A 516 -47.01 -53.21 -11.56
N GLY A 517 -46.68 -52.29 -12.48
CA GLY A 517 -47.37 -51.00 -12.58
C GLY A 517 -46.80 -50.08 -13.67
N ASP A 518 -47.41 -50.15 -14.85
CA ASP A 518 -47.19 -49.33 -16.05
C ASP A 518 -47.49 -47.82 -15.91
N GLY A 519 -46.91 -47.03 -16.83
CA GLY A 519 -47.34 -45.68 -17.24
C GLY A 519 -46.22 -44.64 -17.16
N GLY A 520 -45.75 -43.94 -18.20
CA GLY A 520 -46.31 -43.62 -19.52
C GLY A 520 -46.60 -42.10 -19.62
N TRP A 521 -46.09 -41.45 -20.69
CA TRP A 521 -46.46 -40.10 -21.23
C TRP A 521 -45.92 -38.89 -20.42
N ASN A 522 -45.41 -37.76 -20.93
CA ASN A 522 -45.29 -37.03 -22.21
C ASN A 522 -44.23 -35.91 -22.00
N GLY A 523 -43.50 -35.36 -22.99
CA GLY A 523 -43.94 -34.81 -24.26
C GLY A 523 -43.78 -33.27 -24.22
N TRP A 524 -42.69 -32.79 -24.82
CA TRP A 524 -42.39 -31.39 -25.17
C TRP A 524 -43.33 -30.82 -26.25
N GLN A 525 -43.35 -29.48 -26.36
CA GLN A 525 -43.83 -28.59 -27.46
C GLN A 525 -45.01 -27.68 -27.07
N ASP A 526 -45.14 -26.42 -27.51
CA ASP A 526 -44.31 -25.44 -28.21
C ASP A 526 -45.10 -24.10 -28.24
N SER A 527 -44.36 -23.00 -28.39
CA SER A 527 -44.66 -21.64 -28.87
C SER A 527 -46.10 -21.07 -28.93
N GLY A 528 -46.24 -19.85 -28.38
CA GLY A 528 -47.37 -18.95 -28.66
C GLY A 528 -47.15 -17.50 -28.20
N ARG A 529 -46.75 -16.62 -29.14
CA ARG A 529 -46.72 -15.15 -29.03
C ARG A 529 -48.01 -14.58 -28.41
N LYS A 530 -47.87 -13.72 -27.39
CA LYS A 530 -48.82 -12.63 -27.06
C LYS A 530 -48.07 -11.50 -26.34
N GLY A 531 -47.96 -10.34 -26.99
CA GLY A 531 -47.55 -9.10 -26.34
C GLY A 531 -48.68 -8.60 -25.44
N GLY A 532 -48.47 -8.62 -24.13
CA GLY A 532 -49.36 -8.04 -23.15
C GLY A 532 -49.00 -6.58 -22.90
N GLY A 533 -49.85 -5.65 -23.35
CA GLY A 533 -49.89 -4.30 -22.83
C GLY A 533 -51.03 -4.19 -21.82
N ASP A 534 -50.72 -3.82 -20.58
CA ASP A 534 -51.71 -3.69 -19.52
C ASP A 534 -52.56 -2.43 -19.73
N SER A 535 -53.87 -2.59 -19.91
CA SER A 535 -54.85 -1.50 -19.99
C SER A 535 -55.78 -1.56 -18.77
N TRP A 536 -55.67 -0.58 -17.89
CA TRP A 536 -56.56 -0.41 -16.74
C TRP A 536 -57.75 0.47 -17.15
N LYS A 537 -58.97 -0.06 -17.03
CA LYS A 537 -60.23 0.66 -17.36
C LYS A 537 -60.93 1.10 -16.08
N GLY A 538 -60.70 2.35 -15.67
CA GLY A 538 -61.45 3.08 -14.65
C GLY A 538 -61.84 4.47 -15.17
N SER A 539 -62.98 5.01 -14.72
CA SER A 539 -63.56 6.28 -15.21
C SER A 539 -62.58 7.46 -15.12
N GLY A 540 -62.47 8.23 -16.22
CA GLY A 540 -61.81 9.55 -16.25
C GLY A 540 -60.66 9.60 -17.25
N ASP A 541 -59.58 8.89 -16.97
CA ASP A 541 -58.31 9.10 -17.65
C ASP A 541 -57.79 7.83 -18.32
N SER A 542 -57.18 8.00 -19.50
CA SER A 542 -56.64 6.90 -20.28
C SER A 542 -55.12 6.91 -20.22
N TRP A 543 -54.54 5.87 -19.60
CA TRP A 543 -53.10 5.64 -19.54
C TRP A 543 -52.70 4.46 -20.41
N ASN A 544 -51.77 4.69 -21.35
CA ASN A 544 -51.19 3.63 -22.17
C ASN A 544 -49.66 3.59 -22.01
N LYS A 545 -49.12 2.41 -21.63
CA LYS A 545 -47.69 2.18 -21.42
C LYS A 545 -47.24 0.98 -22.23
N GLY A 546 -46.62 1.25 -23.39
CA GLY A 546 -46.01 0.22 -24.24
C GLY A 546 -44.53 0.03 -23.88
N ASN A 547 -44.13 -1.22 -23.63
CA ASN A 547 -42.73 -1.59 -23.38
C ASN A 547 -42.26 -2.49 -24.54
N GLY A 548 -41.95 -1.85 -25.68
CA GLY A 548 -41.56 -2.51 -26.93
C GLY A 548 -41.79 -1.55 -28.11
N GLY A 549 -40.90 -1.54 -29.10
CA GLY A 549 -40.92 -0.62 -30.24
C GLY A 549 -42.05 -0.86 -31.24
N GLY A 550 -43.30 -0.69 -30.81
CA GLY A 550 -44.49 -0.75 -31.65
C GLY A 550 -45.38 0.48 -31.49
N ASP A 551 -46.19 0.74 -32.51
CA ASP A 551 -47.02 1.94 -32.60
C ASP A 551 -48.20 1.90 -31.62
N GLY A 552 -48.40 3.00 -30.89
CA GLY A 552 -49.45 3.13 -29.89
C GLY A 552 -50.65 3.92 -30.42
N TRP A 553 -51.84 3.30 -30.45
CA TRP A 553 -53.10 3.97 -30.80
C TRP A 553 -53.99 4.19 -29.56
N GLY A 554 -54.21 5.45 -29.18
CA GLY A 554 -55.11 5.86 -28.09
C GLY A 554 -56.35 6.58 -28.61
N LYS A 555 -57.55 6.16 -28.17
CA LYS A 555 -58.82 6.84 -28.50
C LYS A 555 -59.56 7.23 -27.23
N GLY A 556 -59.54 8.52 -26.89
CA GLY A 556 -60.27 9.07 -25.74
C GLY A 556 -61.79 8.94 -25.90
N LYS A 557 -62.51 8.66 -24.81
CA LYS A 557 -63.98 8.65 -24.79
C LYS A 557 -64.55 10.07 -24.86
N LYS A 558 -65.85 10.15 -25.17
CA LYS A 558 -66.58 11.38 -25.55
C LYS A 558 -66.88 12.35 -24.39
N GLY A 559 -66.05 12.38 -23.35
CA GLY A 559 -66.22 13.24 -22.19
C GLY A 559 -64.88 13.55 -21.53
N GLY A 560 -64.23 14.62 -21.98
CA GLY A 560 -63.36 15.48 -21.15
C GLY A 560 -62.33 14.82 -20.25
N GLY A 561 -61.60 13.80 -20.71
CA GLY A 561 -60.62 13.07 -19.91
C GLY A 561 -59.21 13.23 -20.46
N ASP A 562 -58.22 13.34 -19.59
CA ASP A 562 -56.83 13.55 -19.98
C ASP A 562 -56.23 12.24 -20.51
N THR A 563 -55.32 12.37 -21.47
CA THR A 563 -54.72 11.20 -22.12
C THR A 563 -53.21 11.23 -22.00
N TRP A 564 -52.66 10.17 -21.39
CA TRP A 564 -51.23 10.02 -21.14
C TRP A 564 -50.67 8.81 -21.87
N SER A 565 -49.59 8.99 -22.62
CA SER A 565 -48.86 7.91 -23.29
C SER A 565 -47.36 7.98 -23.04
N LYS A 566 -46.77 6.83 -22.66
CA LYS A 566 -45.33 6.71 -22.38
C LYS A 566 -44.78 5.43 -23.02
N GLY A 567 -43.96 5.60 -24.06
CA GLY A 567 -43.29 4.51 -24.78
C GLY A 567 -41.76 4.57 -24.61
N LYS A 568 -41.13 3.40 -24.44
CA LYS A 568 -39.67 3.21 -24.57
C LYS A 568 -39.44 2.39 -25.85
N GLY A 569 -39.03 3.07 -26.92
CA GLY A 569 -38.87 2.50 -28.27
C GLY A 569 -39.35 3.49 -29.34
N GLY A 570 -38.69 3.53 -30.51
CA GLY A 570 -38.97 4.48 -31.59
C GLY A 570 -40.21 4.14 -32.43
N GLY A 571 -41.37 3.99 -31.78
CA GLY A 571 -42.66 3.81 -32.45
C GLY A 571 -43.49 5.09 -32.46
N ASP A 572 -44.43 5.20 -33.39
CA ASP A 572 -45.27 6.38 -33.56
C ASP A 572 -46.44 6.35 -32.57
N SER A 573 -46.85 7.53 -32.09
CA SER A 573 -47.98 7.66 -31.17
C SER A 573 -49.09 8.51 -31.79
N TRP A 574 -50.29 7.91 -31.87
CA TRP A 574 -51.49 8.56 -32.41
C TRP A 574 -52.55 8.71 -31.34
N ASN A 575 -52.94 9.95 -31.05
CA ASN A 575 -53.95 10.26 -30.04
C ASN A 575 -55.12 11.08 -30.60
N LYS A 576 -56.35 10.65 -30.32
CA LYS A 576 -57.58 11.28 -30.82
C LYS A 576 -58.64 11.36 -29.73
N GLY A 577 -58.80 12.56 -29.14
CA GLY A 577 -59.76 12.87 -28.08
C GLY A 577 -60.62 14.12 -28.37
N LYS A 578 -61.69 14.33 -27.60
CA LYS A 578 -62.52 15.56 -27.63
C LYS A 578 -62.58 16.13 -26.22
N GLY A 579 -61.84 17.21 -25.95
CA GLY A 579 -61.72 17.83 -24.63
C GLY A 579 -60.81 17.03 -23.70
N GLY A 580 -59.73 17.65 -23.21
CA GLY A 580 -58.75 17.08 -22.27
C GLY A 580 -57.32 17.34 -22.72
N ASP A 581 -56.40 17.47 -21.76
CA ASP A 581 -54.99 17.71 -22.02
C ASP A 581 -54.30 16.41 -22.44
N SER A 582 -53.26 16.55 -23.26
CA SER A 582 -52.56 15.39 -23.85
C SER A 582 -51.07 15.48 -23.61
N TRP A 583 -50.53 14.44 -22.98
CA TRP A 583 -49.12 14.35 -22.61
C TRP A 583 -48.47 13.10 -23.23
N SER A 584 -47.42 13.31 -24.02
CA SER A 584 -46.61 12.23 -24.60
C SER A 584 -45.13 12.36 -24.22
N LYS A 585 -44.54 11.26 -23.74
CA LYS A 585 -43.12 11.20 -23.36
C LYS A 585 -42.47 9.93 -23.90
N GLY A 586 -41.65 10.09 -24.95
CA GLY A 586 -40.93 9.01 -25.63
C GLY A 586 -39.41 9.13 -25.53
N LYS A 587 -38.71 8.00 -25.34
CA LYS A 587 -37.25 7.90 -25.56
C LYS A 587 -37.04 7.07 -26.83
N GLY A 588 -36.91 7.76 -27.97
CA GLY A 588 -36.79 7.18 -29.32
C GLY A 588 -37.36 8.14 -30.37
N GLY A 589 -36.78 8.19 -31.58
CA GLY A 589 -37.16 9.14 -32.64
C GLY A 589 -38.43 8.74 -33.41
N GLY A 590 -39.55 8.56 -32.73
CA GLY A 590 -40.87 8.34 -33.36
C GLY A 590 -41.69 9.63 -33.46
N ASP A 591 -42.62 9.67 -34.40
CA ASP A 591 -43.46 10.82 -34.68
C ASP A 591 -44.74 10.82 -33.83
N GLY A 592 -45.17 12.00 -33.39
CA GLY A 592 -46.35 12.18 -32.56
C GLY A 592 -47.46 12.93 -33.29
N TRP A 593 -48.62 12.30 -33.45
CA TRP A 593 -49.80 12.90 -34.07
C TRP A 593 -50.95 13.05 -33.09
N ASN A 594 -51.38 14.30 -32.85
CA ASN A 594 -52.51 14.62 -32.00
C ASN A 594 -53.64 15.30 -32.78
N LYS A 595 -54.87 14.85 -32.56
CA LYS A 595 -56.06 15.43 -33.22
C LYS A 595 -57.22 15.57 -32.25
N GLY A 596 -57.25 16.71 -31.56
CA GLY A 596 -58.30 17.08 -30.60
C GLY A 596 -59.02 18.39 -30.90
N LYS A 597 -60.14 18.64 -30.20
CA LYS A 597 -60.81 19.95 -30.13
C LYS A 597 -60.82 20.39 -28.66
N GLY A 598 -59.99 21.38 -28.33
CA GLY A 598 -59.86 21.97 -26.98
C GLY A 598 -59.06 21.10 -26.01
N GLY A 599 -57.96 21.65 -25.48
CA GLY A 599 -56.98 21.02 -24.58
C GLY A 599 -55.54 21.34 -24.99
N ASP A 600 -54.62 21.43 -24.04
CA ASP A 600 -53.20 21.72 -24.28
C ASP A 600 -52.43 20.44 -24.64
N SER A 601 -51.42 20.57 -25.50
CA SER A 601 -50.59 19.45 -25.95
C SER A 601 -49.13 19.63 -25.56
N TRP A 602 -48.61 18.65 -24.81
CA TRP A 602 -47.23 18.64 -24.32
C TRP A 602 -46.51 17.39 -24.81
N SER A 603 -45.38 17.59 -25.50
CA SER A 603 -44.52 16.50 -25.97
C SER A 603 -43.08 16.72 -25.54
N LYS A 604 -42.46 15.68 -24.93
CA LYS A 604 -41.05 15.69 -24.52
C LYS A 604 -40.34 14.41 -25.00
N GLY A 605 -39.55 14.54 -26.06
CA GLY A 605 -38.75 13.46 -26.65
C GLY A 605 -37.25 13.77 -26.66
N LYS A 606 -36.40 12.74 -26.52
CA LYS A 606 -34.92 12.84 -26.58
C LYS A 606 -34.33 12.44 -27.96
N GLY A 607 -35.13 12.39 -29.03
CA GLY A 607 -34.71 12.04 -30.39
C GLY A 607 -35.48 12.86 -31.44
N GLY A 608 -34.90 13.02 -32.63
CA GLY A 608 -35.35 13.95 -33.68
C GLY A 608 -36.59 13.51 -34.47
N GLY A 609 -37.70 13.19 -33.80
CA GLY A 609 -39.00 12.96 -34.43
C GLY A 609 -39.83 14.24 -34.54
N ASP A 610 -40.70 14.31 -35.55
CA ASP A 610 -41.57 15.44 -35.85
C ASP A 610 -42.95 15.28 -35.17
N GLY A 611 -43.41 16.36 -34.54
CA GLY A 611 -44.73 16.41 -33.90
C GLY A 611 -45.69 17.33 -34.65
N TRP A 612 -46.85 16.78 -35.06
CA TRP A 612 -47.91 17.48 -35.79
C TRP A 612 -49.21 17.55 -34.98
N ASP A 613 -49.73 18.76 -34.77
CA ASP A 613 -51.02 19.02 -34.11
C ASP A 613 -51.99 19.68 -35.10
N SER A 614 -53.23 19.18 -35.19
CA SER A 614 -54.25 19.66 -36.14
C SER A 614 -55.58 20.04 -35.46
N GLY A 615 -55.50 20.58 -34.24
CA GLY A 615 -56.67 21.10 -33.51
C GLY A 615 -57.29 22.37 -34.11
N LYS A 616 -58.62 22.44 -34.12
CA LYS A 616 -59.42 23.63 -34.56
C LYS A 616 -59.96 24.46 -33.37
N GLY A 617 -59.24 24.52 -32.25
CA GLY A 617 -59.65 25.28 -31.06
C GLY A 617 -58.43 25.71 -30.24
N GLY A 618 -58.50 26.88 -29.60
CA GLY A 618 -57.37 27.60 -29.00
C GLY A 618 -56.83 26.99 -27.71
N GLY A 619 -56.07 25.90 -27.84
CA GLY A 619 -55.11 25.43 -26.84
C GLY A 619 -53.68 25.68 -27.32
N ASP A 620 -52.75 25.77 -26.38
CA ASP A 620 -51.34 26.07 -26.65
C ASP A 620 -50.53 24.76 -26.79
N SER A 621 -49.55 24.75 -27.70
CA SER A 621 -48.67 23.61 -27.92
C SER A 621 -47.23 23.95 -27.56
N TRP A 622 -46.64 23.16 -26.66
CA TRP A 622 -45.30 23.40 -26.12
C TRP A 622 -44.37 22.21 -26.44
N LYS A 623 -43.21 22.50 -27.05
CA LYS A 623 -42.14 21.53 -27.33
C LYS A 623 -40.91 21.84 -26.48
N GLY A 624 -40.48 20.90 -25.65
CA GLY A 624 -39.24 21.02 -24.88
C GLY A 624 -38.04 20.48 -25.67
N ALA A 625 -37.23 21.36 -26.26
CA ALA A 625 -35.94 21.02 -26.88
C ALA A 625 -34.79 21.46 -25.96
N ASP A 626 -34.01 20.50 -25.46
CA ASP A 626 -32.80 20.79 -24.68
C ASP A 626 -31.63 21.08 -25.66
N SER A 627 -31.62 22.28 -26.23
CA SER A 627 -30.46 22.90 -26.89
C SER A 627 -30.42 24.37 -26.50
N TRP A 628 -29.83 24.65 -25.33
CA TRP A 628 -29.51 26.01 -24.91
C TRP A 628 -28.01 26.25 -25.02
N ASN A 629 -27.67 26.89 -26.14
CA ASN A 629 -26.52 27.77 -26.35
C ASN A 629 -26.71 29.01 -25.44
N SER A 630 -25.80 29.26 -24.49
CA SER A 630 -25.82 30.47 -23.65
C SER A 630 -25.01 31.59 -24.30
N GLY A 631 -25.69 32.70 -24.60
CA GLY A 631 -25.07 33.93 -25.08
C GLY A 631 -24.91 34.98 -23.98
N SER A 632 -23.72 35.60 -23.97
CA SER A 632 -23.50 37.05 -23.88
C SER A 632 -23.77 37.78 -22.56
N TRP A 633 -22.70 38.05 -21.80
CA TRP A 633 -22.46 39.36 -21.15
C TRP A 633 -21.00 39.78 -21.39
N LYS A 634 -20.81 40.98 -21.95
CA LYS A 634 -19.52 41.65 -22.12
C LYS A 634 -19.18 42.43 -20.85
N SER A 635 -17.95 42.36 -20.38
CA SER A 635 -17.23 43.46 -19.73
C SER A 635 -15.72 43.19 -19.80
N ASP A 636 -14.99 44.27 -20.06
CA ASP A 636 -13.58 44.36 -20.43
C ASP A 636 -12.60 43.87 -19.34
N GLY A 637 -11.41 43.40 -19.74
CA GLY A 637 -10.26 43.32 -18.82
C GLY A 637 -9.29 42.17 -19.06
N ASP A 638 -8.23 42.48 -19.81
CA ASP A 638 -6.86 41.99 -19.73
C ASP A 638 -6.47 40.52 -19.99
N SER A 639 -5.67 40.42 -21.06
CA SER A 639 -4.94 39.28 -21.57
C SER A 639 -3.60 39.11 -20.83
N TRP A 640 -3.32 37.91 -20.35
CA TRP A 640 -1.94 37.47 -20.08
C TRP A 640 -1.71 36.13 -20.80
N LYS A 641 -0.75 36.15 -21.73
CA LYS A 641 -0.24 35.00 -22.48
C LYS A 641 0.71 34.20 -21.60
N SER A 642 0.56 32.88 -21.56
CA SER A 642 1.66 31.94 -21.30
C SER A 642 1.96 31.17 -22.58
N GLY A 643 3.13 31.45 -23.16
CA GLY A 643 3.68 30.71 -24.30
C GLY A 643 4.42 29.48 -23.80
N GLY A 644 4.09 28.31 -24.36
CA GLY A 644 4.90 27.11 -24.27
C GLY A 644 5.65 26.93 -25.60
N ASP A 645 6.97 27.05 -25.56
CA ASP A 645 7.86 26.79 -26.69
C ASP A 645 8.28 25.31 -26.70
N ALA A 646 7.92 24.63 -27.78
CA ALA A 646 8.37 23.30 -28.14
C ALA A 646 9.71 23.39 -28.90
N TRP A 647 10.73 22.63 -28.47
CA TRP A 647 11.97 22.49 -29.23
C TRP A 647 11.97 21.18 -30.02
N LYS A 648 12.20 21.34 -31.33
CA LYS A 648 12.35 20.27 -32.31
C LYS A 648 13.73 19.63 -32.19
N ASN A 649 13.69 18.33 -32.40
CA ASN A 649 14.76 17.36 -32.50
C ASN A 649 15.34 17.34 -33.92
N GLU A 650 16.67 17.44 -34.09
CA GLU A 650 17.42 16.82 -35.19
C GLU A 650 18.88 16.58 -34.75
N GLY A 651 19.38 15.36 -34.95
CA GLY A 651 20.78 15.02 -34.67
C GLY A 651 21.06 13.52 -34.72
N VAL A 652 21.17 13.00 -35.93
CA VAL A 652 21.71 11.67 -36.28
C VAL A 652 23.08 11.45 -35.62
N TRP A 653 23.46 10.19 -35.32
CA TRP A 653 24.70 9.50 -35.76
C TRP A 653 24.74 8.06 -35.20
N SER A 654 24.94 7.10 -36.10
CA SER A 654 25.19 5.68 -35.84
C SER A 654 26.61 5.45 -35.33
N SER A 655 26.83 4.44 -34.49
CA SER A 655 27.93 3.47 -34.62
C SER A 655 27.79 2.25 -33.69
N LYS A 656 28.16 1.09 -34.24
CA LYS A 656 28.20 -0.27 -33.66
C LYS A 656 29.25 -0.44 -32.54
N PRO A 657 29.14 -1.49 -31.69
CA PRO A 657 30.14 -1.80 -30.69
C PRO A 657 31.24 -2.73 -31.23
N ALA A 658 32.47 -2.55 -30.74
CA ALA A 658 33.57 -3.49 -30.91
C ALA A 658 34.15 -3.90 -29.54
N ASN A 659 34.31 -5.21 -29.42
CA ASN A 659 34.90 -5.97 -28.33
C ASN A 659 36.42 -5.72 -28.22
N GLY A 660 37.00 -5.76 -27.02
CA GLY A 660 38.46 -5.75 -26.86
C GLY A 660 38.98 -5.73 -25.42
N HIS A 661 39.40 -6.91 -24.95
CA HIS A 661 40.25 -7.16 -23.77
C HIS A 661 41.66 -6.55 -23.90
N ALA A 662 42.19 -5.97 -22.81
CA ALA A 662 43.62 -5.88 -22.42
C ALA A 662 43.67 -5.12 -21.08
N GLU A 663 43.97 -5.68 -19.92
CA GLU A 663 45.17 -6.36 -19.41
C GLU A 663 46.48 -5.55 -19.49
N GLN A 664 46.96 -5.19 -18.28
CA GLN A 664 48.33 -4.95 -17.82
C GLN A 664 49.05 -3.60 -18.03
N ARG A 665 49.54 -3.13 -16.85
CA ARG A 665 50.81 -2.46 -16.53
C ARG A 665 50.83 -0.94 -16.30
N ALA A 666 51.04 -0.62 -15.03
CA ALA A 666 51.57 0.63 -14.49
C ALA A 666 52.96 0.99 -15.05
N PRO A 667 53.31 2.29 -15.01
CA PRO A 667 54.66 2.66 -14.59
C PRO A 667 54.70 3.81 -13.55
N LYS A 668 55.78 3.76 -12.77
CA LYS A 668 56.23 4.66 -11.69
C LYS A 668 56.67 6.06 -12.19
N PRO A 669 56.87 7.04 -11.26
CA PRO A 669 57.11 8.44 -11.59
C PRO A 669 58.60 8.82 -11.66
N ALA A 670 58.92 9.75 -12.55
CA ALA A 670 60.10 10.63 -12.59
C ALA A 670 59.80 11.67 -13.68
N GLY A 671 60.15 12.95 -13.63
CA GLY A 671 60.96 13.78 -12.75
C GLY A 671 61.00 15.18 -13.40
N ASP A 672 61.55 16.14 -12.66
CA ASP A 672 61.69 17.57 -12.93
C ASP A 672 61.85 18.05 -14.38
N ARG A 673 61.14 19.15 -14.73
CA ARG A 673 61.72 20.26 -15.50
C ARG A 673 60.86 21.53 -15.49
N ALA A 674 61.37 22.58 -14.85
CA ALA A 674 60.97 23.96 -15.05
C ALA A 674 61.40 24.48 -16.43
N VAL A 675 60.55 25.25 -17.14
CA VAL A 675 60.91 26.36 -18.08
C VAL A 675 59.65 27.18 -18.43
N VAL A 676 59.62 28.44 -17.95
CA VAL A 676 59.23 29.73 -18.59
C VAL A 676 57.82 29.92 -19.22
N PRO A 677 57.10 31.01 -18.86
CA PRO A 677 55.78 31.37 -19.43
C PRO A 677 55.86 32.30 -20.65
N PRO A 678 54.89 32.25 -21.61
CA PRO A 678 54.74 33.29 -22.61
C PRO A 678 53.58 34.26 -22.30
N LYS A 679 53.98 35.51 -22.03
CA LYS A 679 53.52 36.76 -22.66
C LYS A 679 52.04 36.91 -23.07
N VAL A 680 51.36 37.74 -22.28
CA VAL A 680 50.14 38.48 -22.60
C VAL A 680 50.41 39.55 -23.67
N ALA A 681 49.50 39.72 -24.62
CA ALA A 681 49.39 40.91 -25.48
C ALA A 681 47.91 41.34 -25.64
N PRO A 682 47.63 42.65 -25.79
CA PRO A 682 46.33 43.25 -25.48
C PRO A 682 45.43 43.48 -26.71
N VAL A 683 44.12 43.45 -26.49
CA VAL A 683 43.09 43.82 -27.48
C VAL A 683 42.63 45.26 -27.24
N PRO A 684 42.60 46.15 -28.25
CA PRO A 684 42.19 47.55 -28.08
C PRO A 684 40.67 47.77 -28.28
N PRO A 685 40.09 48.82 -27.67
CA PRO A 685 38.67 49.14 -27.77
C PRO A 685 38.36 50.08 -28.95
N LYS A 686 37.19 49.94 -29.56
CA LYS A 686 36.62 50.96 -30.46
C LYS A 686 35.20 51.29 -30.05
N ASN A 687 35.09 52.48 -29.45
CA ASN A 687 33.86 53.23 -29.25
C ASN A 687 33.49 54.02 -30.52
N ALA A 688 32.19 54.37 -30.56
CA ALA A 688 31.62 55.62 -31.07
C ALA A 688 30.90 55.58 -32.46
N PRO A 689 30.04 56.57 -32.78
CA PRO A 689 28.58 56.42 -32.71
C PRO A 689 27.84 56.99 -33.95
N VAL A 690 26.57 56.65 -34.21
CA VAL A 690 25.72 57.45 -35.13
C VAL A 690 24.24 57.40 -34.70
N CYS A 691 23.72 58.56 -34.30
CA CYS A 691 22.29 58.92 -34.31
C CYS A 691 22.00 59.77 -35.57
N PRO A 692 20.79 60.32 -35.77
CA PRO A 692 19.53 59.68 -36.17
C PRO A 692 18.94 60.35 -37.43
N LYS A 693 17.89 59.79 -38.06
CA LYS A 693 16.87 60.61 -38.74
C LYS A 693 15.58 59.85 -39.03
N ALA A 694 14.49 60.59 -38.80
CA ALA A 694 13.09 60.26 -39.01
C ALA A 694 12.72 60.15 -40.49
N ASP A 695 11.62 59.46 -40.79
CA ASP A 695 10.41 60.07 -41.36
C ASP A 695 9.29 59.04 -41.54
N GLY A 696 8.04 59.54 -41.50
CA GLY A 696 6.82 58.79 -41.25
C GLY A 696 6.22 57.99 -42.42
N GLY A 697 5.10 57.33 -42.12
CA GLY A 697 4.36 56.54 -43.10
C GLY A 697 3.09 55.92 -42.53
N SER A 698 2.01 56.69 -42.50
CA SER A 698 0.64 56.23 -42.27
C SER A 698 0.20 55.17 -43.29
N GLY A 699 -0.23 53.99 -42.85
CA GLY A 699 -0.81 52.95 -43.71
C GLY A 699 -1.90 52.16 -42.99
N GLY A 700 -3.14 52.27 -43.47
CA GLY A 700 -4.36 51.75 -42.85
C GLY A 700 -4.49 50.21 -42.74
N PRO A 701 -5.59 49.72 -42.14
CA PRO A 701 -5.74 48.32 -41.75
C PRO A 701 -5.91 47.40 -42.96
N LYS A 702 -4.89 46.57 -43.22
CA LYS A 702 -4.97 45.49 -44.21
C LYS A 702 -5.90 44.38 -43.69
N LYS A 703 -7.02 44.15 -44.38
CA LYS A 703 -7.93 43.02 -44.15
C LYS A 703 -7.17 41.71 -44.32
N LYS A 704 -7.23 40.83 -43.32
CA LYS A 704 -6.64 39.48 -43.37
C LYS A 704 -7.37 38.62 -44.41
N PRO A 705 -6.67 37.74 -45.15
CA PRO A 705 -7.31 36.83 -46.10
C PRO A 705 -8.15 35.78 -45.35
N LYS A 706 -9.40 35.62 -45.77
CA LYS A 706 -10.34 34.62 -45.24
C LYS A 706 -10.01 33.23 -45.77
N CYS A 707 -10.20 32.20 -44.94
CA CYS A 707 -10.09 30.80 -45.33
C CYS A 707 -11.01 30.50 -46.52
N MET A 708 -10.50 29.98 -47.64
CA MET A 708 -11.31 29.75 -48.84
C MET A 708 -12.40 28.67 -48.66
N ILE A 709 -12.25 27.77 -47.68
CA ILE A 709 -13.16 26.63 -47.48
C ILE A 709 -14.37 27.01 -46.60
N CYS A 710 -14.16 27.81 -45.55
CA CYS A 710 -15.21 28.17 -44.59
C CYS A 710 -15.48 29.68 -44.49
N LYS A 711 -14.71 30.51 -45.23
CA LYS A 711 -14.75 31.98 -45.21
C LYS A 711 -14.50 32.63 -43.83
N GLY A 712 -13.97 31.89 -42.86
CA GLY A 712 -13.57 32.39 -41.55
C GLY A 712 -12.21 33.09 -41.55
N ASP A 713 -11.97 33.97 -40.58
CA ASP A 713 -10.73 34.76 -40.43
C ASP A 713 -9.60 33.93 -39.76
N HIS A 714 -9.31 32.74 -40.31
CA HIS A 714 -8.20 31.87 -39.92
C HIS A 714 -7.49 31.30 -41.15
N ARG A 715 -6.27 30.78 -40.99
CA ARG A 715 -5.53 30.14 -42.09
C ARG A 715 -6.17 28.79 -42.43
N ALA A 716 -6.07 28.39 -43.70
CA ALA A 716 -6.70 27.16 -44.20
C ALA A 716 -6.27 25.89 -43.46
N ALA A 717 -5.03 25.86 -42.94
CA ALA A 717 -4.47 24.72 -42.18
C ALA A 717 -5.17 24.49 -40.82
N ASP A 718 -5.81 25.52 -40.27
CA ASP A 718 -6.48 25.47 -38.96
C ASP A 718 -8.00 25.29 -39.11
N CYS A 719 -8.49 24.96 -40.31
CA CYS A 719 -9.92 24.84 -40.58
C CYS A 719 -10.46 23.52 -39.99
N PRO A 720 -11.38 23.55 -39.00
CA PRO A 720 -11.89 22.34 -38.34
C PRO A 720 -12.70 21.42 -39.27
N LYS A 721 -13.05 21.87 -40.47
CA LYS A 721 -13.69 21.05 -41.52
C LYS A 721 -12.71 20.20 -42.34
N MET A 722 -11.40 20.30 -42.10
CA MET A 722 -10.37 19.50 -42.75
C MET A 722 -9.76 18.41 -41.85
N LYS A 723 -10.27 18.24 -40.62
CA LYS A 723 -9.91 17.13 -39.73
C LYS A 723 -11.01 16.07 -39.71
#